data_AF-A0A6J1XEI8-F1
#
_entry.id   AF-A0A6J1XEI8-F1
#
_cell.length_a   1.000
_cell.length_b   1.000
_cell.length_c   1.000
_cell.angle_alpha   90.00
_cell.angle_beta   90.00
_cell.angle_gamma   90.00
#
_symmetry.space_group_name_H-M   'P 1'
#
loop_
_entity.id
_entity.type
_entity.pdbx_description
1 polymer ?
#
loop_
_entity_poly.entity_id
_entity_poly.type
_entity_poly.pdbx_seq_one_letter_code
_entity_poly.pdbx_strand_id
1 'polypeptide(L)'
;MFAKLKKKIAEETAVAQRPGGATRIPRSVSKESVASMGADSGDDFASDGSSSREDLSSQLLRRNEQIRKLEARLSASMRKFQEQNETFQANRAKMAEGLALALARKDQEWSEKMDQLEKEKRFLTAQLQEMKNQSLNLFQRRDEMDELEGFQQQELSKVKHMLLKKEESLGKMEKELEARTRELTHIQEELMTSNQMSSDLSQKLEELQRRYSALEEQRDHVTASKTGAENKIAALEQKEQELQVSIQQLSMDLQKATADTQEKEKLITHLQEKVSSLEKRLEQNLSGEEHVHELLKEKTVAEQNLEDTRQQLLAARSSQAKAMDILETRVQELEHSLQASEEKLKHSGDVVAAQEAQIRELAAANKESSQAQQQVLALERQCMERVHTLETQLAALESSRVADQTAAEREVRELEQENAALKESKNECERSLQHHQLELKKLKEEWSQREIVSVAMAQALEEVRKQREEFQQQAANLTAVVDEKEQSLQEKAEVILQKEQEIFQLKKGHDSALLQMHQLQSELEALQSLRVEESEAAAGFDVLRLAVPEQGLTRSVPQPHAASRATQDPTYQLPAAEGIPNGEVGAVDLGQLQKEKQDLEQQLVEKNKTIKQMQQRMLELKKTLQKELKIRPDSELFEVREKPGPEMPNMAPSVTNNADLTDAREINFEYLKHVVLKFMSCRESEAFHLIKAVSVLLNFSQEEENMLKETLEYKMSWFGSKPAPKGSIRPSISNPRIPWS
;
A
#
# COMPACT_ATOMS: atom_id res chain seq x y z
N MET A 1 18.22 -61.79 0.21
CA MET A 1 18.69 -61.60 1.61
C MET A 1 18.00 -62.50 2.66
N PHE A 2 16.78 -63.01 2.44
CA PHE A 2 16.03 -63.83 3.42
C PHE A 2 16.78 -65.03 4.05
N ALA A 3 17.72 -65.66 3.34
CA ALA A 3 18.50 -66.79 3.88
C ALA A 3 19.32 -66.43 5.15
N LYS A 4 19.78 -65.17 5.29
CA LYS A 4 20.48 -64.71 6.51
C LYS A 4 19.54 -64.51 7.70
N LEU A 5 18.24 -64.31 7.46
CA LEU A 5 17.23 -64.16 8.52
C LEU A 5 16.87 -65.52 9.16
N LYS A 6 16.65 -66.55 8.34
CA LYS A 6 16.40 -67.92 8.84
C LYS A 6 17.56 -68.47 9.67
N LYS A 7 18.82 -68.12 9.33
CA LYS A 7 19.97 -68.53 10.14
C LYS A 7 19.96 -67.88 11.54
N LYS A 8 19.68 -66.58 11.65
CA LYS A 8 19.72 -65.87 12.94
C LYS A 8 18.65 -66.35 13.94
N ILE A 9 17.44 -66.65 13.45
CA ILE A 9 16.34 -67.19 14.28
C ILE A 9 16.68 -68.59 14.84
N ALA A 10 17.47 -69.38 14.11
CA ALA A 10 17.96 -70.69 14.57
C ALA A 10 19.15 -70.58 15.55
N GLU A 11 19.85 -69.45 15.60
CA GLU A 11 20.95 -69.20 16.55
C GLU A 11 20.45 -68.53 17.85
N GLU A 12 19.40 -67.71 17.80
CA GLU A 12 18.82 -67.03 18.99
C GLU A 12 17.86 -67.91 19.83
N THR A 13 17.39 -69.05 19.31
CA THR A 13 16.54 -69.99 20.06
C THR A 13 17.30 -71.02 20.91
N ALA A 14 18.64 -70.93 20.95
CA ALA A 14 19.51 -71.97 21.54
C ALA A 14 20.06 -71.68 22.95
N VAL A 15 19.81 -70.51 23.56
CA VAL A 15 20.43 -70.11 24.83
C VAL A 15 19.40 -69.68 25.88
N ALA A 16 18.81 -70.66 26.57
CA ALA A 16 18.01 -70.47 27.78
C ALA A 16 18.21 -71.63 28.77
N GLN A 17 19.46 -71.88 29.18
CA GLN A 17 19.79 -72.94 30.13
C GLN A 17 19.19 -72.64 31.51
N ARG A 18 18.20 -73.44 31.95
CA ARG A 18 17.87 -73.56 33.38
C ARG A 18 18.92 -74.42 34.08
N PRO A 19 19.67 -73.90 35.08
CA PRO A 19 20.55 -74.73 35.92
C PRO A 19 19.72 -75.54 36.93
N GLY A 20 18.99 -76.55 36.43
CA GLY A 20 18.16 -77.47 37.22
C GLY A 20 18.82 -78.83 37.51
N GLY A 21 20.15 -78.93 37.35
CA GLY A 21 20.91 -80.17 37.50
C GLY A 21 21.06 -80.61 38.96
N ALA A 22 20.02 -81.20 39.54
CA ALA A 22 20.13 -81.89 40.82
C ALA A 22 21.06 -83.11 40.66
N THR A 23 22.29 -83.00 41.18
CA THR A 23 23.39 -83.92 40.90
C THR A 23 23.07 -85.36 41.34
N ARG A 24 23.21 -86.33 40.42
CA ARG A 24 23.41 -87.75 40.79
C ARG A 24 24.67 -87.86 41.64
N ILE A 25 24.53 -87.96 42.96
CA ILE A 25 25.64 -88.32 43.85
C ILE A 25 25.63 -89.84 44.04
N PRO A 26 26.72 -90.56 43.70
CA PRO A 26 26.84 -92.00 43.90
C PRO A 26 27.34 -92.32 45.32
N ARG A 27 27.48 -93.63 45.59
CA ARG A 27 27.98 -94.29 46.81
C ARG A 27 26.87 -94.61 47.84
N SER A 28 26.96 -95.69 48.62
CA SER A 28 28.02 -96.72 48.69
C SER A 28 27.45 -98.12 48.87
N VAL A 29 28.16 -99.11 48.30
CA VAL A 29 28.09 -100.50 48.74
C VAL A 29 28.49 -100.62 50.21
N SER A 30 27.75 -101.43 50.97
CA SER A 30 28.16 -101.94 52.28
C SER A 30 27.76 -103.42 52.36
N LYS A 31 28.73 -104.30 52.09
CA LYS A 31 28.68 -105.72 52.48
C LYS A 31 29.10 -105.86 53.96
N GLU A 32 29.18 -107.10 54.42
CA GLU A 32 29.85 -107.52 55.67
C GLU A 32 29.08 -107.21 56.96
N SER A 33 28.06 -108.03 57.17
CA SER A 33 28.11 -109.08 58.20
C SER A 33 29.09 -108.89 59.36
N VAL A 34 28.56 -108.84 60.59
CA VAL A 34 29.08 -109.69 61.67
C VAL A 34 27.88 -110.20 62.48
N ALA A 35 27.69 -111.52 62.55
CA ALA A 35 26.84 -112.13 63.56
C ALA A 35 27.60 -112.18 64.89
N SER A 36 26.92 -111.96 66.02
CA SER A 36 27.48 -112.34 67.32
C SER A 36 26.36 -112.66 68.29
N MET A 37 26.42 -113.86 68.84
CA MET A 37 25.44 -114.40 69.78
C MET A 37 25.49 -113.63 71.10
N GLY A 38 24.33 -113.25 71.63
CA GLY A 38 24.12 -113.04 73.07
C GLY A 38 23.29 -114.20 73.58
N ALA A 39 23.91 -115.16 74.25
CA ALA A 39 23.20 -116.31 74.82
C ALA A 39 22.52 -115.92 76.15
N ASP A 40 21.36 -116.52 76.40
CA ASP A 40 20.59 -116.34 77.63
C ASP A 40 21.06 -117.31 78.74
N SER A 41 20.54 -117.13 79.96
CA SER A 41 21.07 -117.73 81.18
C SER A 41 20.92 -119.25 81.29
N GLY A 42 21.86 -119.87 82.00
CA GLY A 42 21.83 -121.26 82.42
C GLY A 42 22.67 -121.46 83.69
N ASP A 43 22.03 -121.35 84.85
CA ASP A 43 22.58 -121.78 86.14
C ASP A 43 22.38 -123.30 86.29
N ASP A 44 23.42 -124.04 86.70
CA ASP A 44 23.25 -125.33 87.40
C ASP A 44 24.47 -125.68 88.28
N PHE A 45 24.30 -126.68 89.17
CA PHE A 45 25.05 -126.77 90.44
C PHE A 45 26.39 -127.56 90.45
N ALA A 46 27.40 -126.93 91.08
CA ALA A 46 28.37 -127.46 92.08
C ALA A 46 29.39 -128.59 91.79
N SER A 47 30.55 -128.46 92.49
CA SER A 47 31.68 -129.40 92.67
C SER A 47 32.48 -129.80 91.41
N ASP A 48 33.79 -130.07 91.48
CA ASP A 48 34.70 -130.23 92.63
C ASP A 48 36.16 -129.84 92.29
N GLY A 49 37.06 -129.72 93.28
CA GLY A 49 38.51 -129.96 93.07
C GLY A 49 39.43 -128.86 92.49
N SER A 50 39.69 -127.79 93.26
CA SER A 50 40.98 -127.04 93.40
C SER A 50 42.08 -127.04 92.29
N SER A 51 42.47 -125.86 91.76
CA SER A 51 43.90 -125.48 91.50
C SER A 51 44.16 -123.99 91.15
N SER A 52 45.29 -123.46 91.64
CA SER A 52 46.03 -122.20 91.32
C SER A 52 45.32 -120.83 91.22
N ARG A 53 46.13 -119.77 91.03
CA ARG A 53 45.83 -118.34 91.22
C ARG A 53 46.00 -117.45 89.98
N GLU A 54 46.77 -117.87 88.97
CA GLU A 54 47.14 -117.00 87.84
C GLU A 54 46.00 -116.65 86.85
N ASP A 55 44.95 -117.46 86.70
CA ASP A 55 43.94 -117.27 85.65
C ASP A 55 43.05 -116.02 85.81
N LEU A 56 42.81 -115.58 87.06
CA LEU A 56 41.89 -114.46 87.36
C LEU A 56 42.35 -113.13 86.74
N SER A 57 43.65 -112.83 86.78
CA SER A 57 44.19 -111.61 86.17
C SER A 57 44.05 -111.60 84.65
N SER A 58 44.19 -112.77 84.01
CA SER A 58 43.99 -112.93 82.56
C SER A 58 42.54 -112.71 82.15
N GLN A 59 41.56 -113.15 82.94
CA GLN A 59 40.15 -112.83 82.70
C GLN A 59 39.85 -111.33 82.88
N LEU A 60 40.38 -110.70 83.93
CA LEU A 60 40.18 -109.26 84.17
C LEU A 60 40.76 -108.38 83.05
N LEU A 61 41.95 -108.72 82.54
CA LEU A 61 42.55 -108.01 81.42
C LEU A 61 41.70 -108.14 80.14
N ARG A 62 41.18 -109.34 79.86
CA ARG A 62 40.26 -109.59 78.73
C ARG A 62 38.96 -108.81 78.86
N ARG A 63 38.35 -108.73 80.05
CA ARG A 63 37.14 -107.93 80.29
C ARG A 63 37.39 -106.43 80.13
N ASN A 64 38.47 -105.89 80.68
CA ASN A 64 38.82 -104.48 80.50
C ASN A 64 39.09 -104.11 79.04
N GLU A 65 39.71 -105.01 78.28
CA GLU A 65 39.95 -104.84 76.85
C GLU A 65 38.65 -104.97 76.01
N GLN A 66 37.68 -105.79 76.45
CA GLN A 66 36.33 -105.81 75.88
C GLN A 66 35.58 -104.50 76.18
N ILE A 67 35.67 -103.98 77.41
CA ILE A 67 35.06 -102.70 77.81
C ILE A 67 35.61 -101.57 76.93
N ARG A 68 36.93 -101.42 76.77
CA ARG A 68 37.52 -100.42 75.86
C ARG A 68 37.04 -100.55 74.41
N LYS A 69 36.82 -101.77 73.93
CA LYS A 69 36.30 -102.02 72.57
C LYS A 69 34.82 -101.63 72.45
N LEU A 70 34.03 -101.82 73.51
CA LEU A 70 32.64 -101.35 73.58
C LEU A 70 32.56 -99.82 73.71
N GLU A 71 33.39 -99.21 74.55
CA GLU A 71 33.53 -97.75 74.69
C GLU A 71 33.95 -97.11 73.36
N ALA A 72 35.00 -97.61 72.71
CA ALA A 72 35.45 -97.12 71.40
C ALA A 72 34.37 -97.29 70.32
N ARG A 73 33.62 -98.41 70.34
CA ARG A 73 32.47 -98.63 69.43
C ARG A 73 31.31 -97.68 69.72
N LEU A 74 31.05 -97.36 71.00
CA LEU A 74 30.04 -96.40 71.42
C LEU A 74 30.43 -94.97 71.04
N SER A 75 31.66 -94.53 71.31
CA SER A 75 32.17 -93.23 70.89
C SER A 75 32.21 -93.09 69.36
N ALA A 76 32.55 -94.15 68.62
CA ALA A 76 32.44 -94.16 67.16
C ALA A 76 30.97 -94.10 66.68
N SER A 77 30.03 -94.69 67.43
CA SER A 77 28.59 -94.59 67.14
C SER A 77 28.04 -93.19 67.43
N MET A 78 28.40 -92.58 68.55
CA MET A 78 28.05 -91.19 68.87
C MET A 78 28.63 -90.23 67.84
N ARG A 79 29.91 -90.39 67.45
CA ARG A 79 30.54 -89.56 66.42
C ARG A 79 29.82 -89.69 65.07
N LYS A 80 29.48 -90.91 64.64
CA LYS A 80 28.67 -91.11 63.41
C LYS A 80 27.29 -90.47 63.49
N PHE A 81 26.62 -90.51 64.65
CA PHE A 81 25.34 -89.84 64.84
C PHE A 81 25.48 -88.31 64.83
N GLN A 82 26.57 -87.78 65.40
CA GLN A 82 26.91 -86.36 65.34
C GLN A 82 27.23 -85.92 63.90
N GLU A 83 28.09 -86.64 63.17
CA GLU A 83 28.39 -86.42 61.75
C GLU A 83 27.11 -86.45 60.88
N GLN A 84 26.17 -87.37 61.18
CA GLN A 84 24.86 -87.41 60.52
C GLN A 84 24.01 -86.17 60.87
N ASN A 85 23.92 -85.79 62.14
CA ASN A 85 23.17 -84.60 62.57
C ASN A 85 23.74 -83.31 61.95
N GLU A 86 25.07 -83.15 61.96
CA GLU A 86 25.77 -82.02 61.34
C GLU A 86 25.55 -81.96 59.82
N THR A 87 25.61 -83.11 59.12
CA THR A 87 25.30 -83.15 57.68
C THR A 87 23.82 -82.91 57.37
N PHE A 88 22.88 -83.37 58.20
CA PHE A 88 21.46 -83.02 58.07
C PHE A 88 21.23 -81.52 58.30
N GLN A 89 21.84 -80.92 59.31
CA GLN A 89 21.74 -79.49 59.58
C GLN A 89 22.38 -78.65 58.46
N ALA A 90 23.56 -79.04 57.96
CA ALA A 90 24.22 -78.38 56.83
C ALA A 90 23.40 -78.48 55.53
N ASN A 91 22.76 -79.63 55.26
CA ASN A 91 21.88 -79.80 54.10
C ASN A 91 20.59 -78.98 54.24
N ARG A 92 19.99 -78.91 55.43
CA ARG A 92 18.85 -78.04 55.73
C ARG A 92 19.21 -76.55 55.59
N ALA A 93 20.39 -76.14 56.05
CA ALA A 93 20.88 -74.77 55.91
C ALA A 93 21.07 -74.39 54.43
N LYS A 94 21.74 -75.24 53.63
CA LYS A 94 21.90 -75.06 52.18
C LYS A 94 20.57 -75.00 51.42
N MET A 95 19.57 -75.76 51.86
CA MET A 95 18.21 -75.68 51.29
C MET A 95 17.53 -74.34 51.62
N ALA A 96 17.64 -73.87 52.86
CA ALA A 96 17.11 -72.56 53.26
C ALA A 96 17.82 -71.40 52.55
N GLU A 97 19.15 -71.46 52.42
CA GLU A 97 19.96 -70.50 51.66
C GLU A 97 19.58 -70.51 50.16
N GLY A 98 19.42 -71.69 49.56
CA GLY A 98 18.98 -71.83 48.17
C GLY A 98 17.57 -71.25 47.92
N LEU A 99 16.65 -71.41 48.88
CA LEU A 99 15.32 -70.78 48.83
C LEU A 99 15.39 -69.26 49.01
N ALA A 100 16.20 -68.77 49.95
CA ALA A 100 16.40 -67.33 50.17
C ALA A 100 17.01 -66.64 48.93
N LEU A 101 18.01 -67.27 48.29
CA LEU A 101 18.59 -66.80 47.04
C LEU A 101 17.61 -66.87 45.85
N ALA A 102 16.69 -67.83 45.84
CA ALA A 102 15.64 -67.90 44.83
C ALA A 102 14.58 -66.80 45.01
N LEU A 103 14.22 -66.46 46.25
CA LEU A 103 13.34 -65.33 46.58
C LEU A 103 14.00 -64.00 46.23
N ALA A 104 15.22 -63.74 46.71
CA ALA A 104 15.94 -62.49 46.42
C ALA A 104 16.12 -62.23 44.91
N ARG A 105 16.36 -63.28 44.11
CA ARG A 105 16.37 -63.17 42.64
C ARG A 105 15.00 -62.84 42.04
N LYS A 106 13.91 -63.36 42.62
CA LYS A 106 12.55 -63.02 42.20
C LYS A 106 12.18 -61.59 42.58
N ASP A 107 12.58 -61.12 43.75
CA ASP A 107 12.37 -59.74 44.18
C ASP A 107 13.15 -58.76 43.29
N GLN A 108 14.39 -59.09 42.92
CA GLN A 108 15.16 -58.36 41.91
C GLN A 108 14.47 -58.36 40.54
N GLU A 109 14.04 -59.53 40.03
CA GLU A 109 13.29 -59.64 38.78
C GLU A 109 11.97 -58.85 38.77
N TRP A 110 11.36 -58.60 39.93
CA TRP A 110 10.16 -57.76 40.06
C TRP A 110 10.52 -56.27 40.15
N SER A 111 11.59 -55.91 40.86
CA SER A 111 12.11 -54.54 40.91
C SER A 111 12.50 -54.05 39.51
N GLU A 112 13.26 -54.84 38.75
CA GLU A 112 13.69 -54.49 37.38
C GLU A 112 12.50 -54.30 36.42
N LYS A 113 11.41 -55.08 36.59
CA LYS A 113 10.16 -54.91 35.84
C LYS A 113 9.40 -53.65 36.27
N MET A 114 9.35 -53.35 37.57
CA MET A 114 8.74 -52.12 38.08
C MET A 114 9.49 -50.89 37.56
N ASP A 115 10.82 -50.87 37.63
CA ASP A 115 11.66 -49.81 37.07
C ASP A 115 11.42 -49.60 35.57
N GLN A 116 11.24 -50.69 34.82
CA GLN A 116 10.95 -50.62 33.39
C GLN A 116 9.54 -50.07 33.12
N LEU A 117 8.52 -50.55 33.82
CA LEU A 117 7.15 -50.05 33.73
C LEU A 117 7.03 -48.58 34.16
N GLU A 118 7.81 -48.13 35.15
CA GLU A 118 7.87 -46.72 35.51
C GLU A 118 8.55 -45.86 34.44
N LYS A 119 9.62 -46.34 33.79
CA LYS A 119 10.25 -45.63 32.66
C LYS A 119 9.28 -45.49 31.49
N GLU A 120 8.57 -46.57 31.15
CA GLU A 120 7.53 -46.57 30.12
C GLU A 120 6.37 -45.64 30.47
N LYS A 121 5.87 -45.67 31.72
CA LYS A 121 4.86 -44.74 32.23
C LYS A 121 5.32 -43.28 32.10
N ARG A 122 6.53 -42.95 32.54
CA ARG A 122 7.14 -41.61 32.41
C ARG A 122 7.19 -41.16 30.95
N PHE A 123 7.69 -42.03 30.05
CA PHE A 123 7.80 -41.76 28.62
C PHE A 123 6.44 -41.54 27.94
N LEU A 124 5.43 -42.36 28.25
CA LEU A 124 4.07 -42.20 27.73
C LEU A 124 3.40 -40.93 28.26
N THR A 125 3.61 -40.57 29.53
CA THR A 125 3.09 -39.30 30.08
C THR A 125 3.78 -38.08 29.47
N ALA A 126 5.07 -38.17 29.15
CA ALA A 126 5.79 -37.11 28.44
C ALA A 126 5.26 -36.92 27.02
N GLN A 127 5.10 -38.00 26.24
CA GLN A 127 4.50 -37.95 24.90
C GLN A 127 3.06 -37.40 24.93
N LEU A 128 2.24 -37.81 25.91
CA LEU A 128 0.86 -37.32 26.02
C LEU A 128 0.81 -35.82 26.35
N GLN A 129 1.70 -35.34 27.22
CA GLN A 129 1.83 -33.91 27.50
C GLN A 129 2.40 -33.13 26.31
N GLU A 130 3.33 -33.70 25.55
CA GLU A 130 3.84 -33.11 24.31
C GLU A 130 2.74 -32.99 23.24
N MET A 131 2.01 -34.08 22.95
CA MET A 131 0.86 -34.07 22.03
C MET A 131 -0.20 -33.05 22.45
N LYS A 132 -0.47 -32.92 23.76
CA LYS A 132 -1.37 -31.90 24.32
C LYS A 132 -0.84 -30.48 24.09
N ASN A 133 0.45 -30.25 24.30
CA ASN A 133 1.09 -28.95 24.02
C ASN A 133 1.07 -28.62 22.51
N GLN A 134 1.36 -29.60 21.64
CA GLN A 134 1.31 -29.42 20.18
C GLN A 134 -0.12 -29.09 19.73
N SER A 135 -1.14 -29.79 20.25
CA SER A 135 -2.56 -29.50 20.00
C SER A 135 -2.96 -28.08 20.45
N LEU A 136 -2.49 -27.64 21.62
CA LEU A 136 -2.74 -26.27 22.11
C LEU A 136 -2.09 -25.20 21.21
N ASN A 137 -0.85 -25.41 20.77
CA ASN A 137 -0.17 -24.51 19.84
C ASN A 137 -0.86 -24.45 18.47
N LEU A 138 -1.41 -25.58 17.98
CA LEU A 138 -2.18 -25.62 16.74
C LEU A 138 -3.54 -24.91 16.86
N PHE A 139 -4.16 -24.92 18.05
CA PHE A 139 -5.37 -24.15 18.33
C PHE A 139 -5.07 -22.64 18.37
N GLN A 140 -4.06 -22.23 19.15
CA GLN A 140 -3.64 -20.82 19.24
C GLN A 140 -3.26 -20.23 17.87
N ARG A 141 -2.52 -20.98 17.03
CA ARG A 141 -2.21 -20.56 15.65
C ARG A 141 -3.42 -20.49 14.72
N ARG A 142 -4.52 -21.18 15.05
CA ARG A 142 -5.79 -21.03 14.32
C ARG A 142 -6.52 -19.77 14.79
N ASP A 143 -6.62 -19.54 16.09
CA ASP A 143 -7.20 -18.30 16.63
C ASP A 143 -6.46 -17.06 16.07
N GLU A 144 -5.12 -17.08 16.06
CA GLU A 144 -4.27 -16.05 15.46
C GLU A 144 -4.52 -15.87 13.94
N MET A 145 -4.77 -16.95 13.22
CA MET A 145 -5.04 -16.92 11.78
C MET A 145 -6.45 -16.39 11.48
N ASP A 146 -7.45 -16.83 12.24
CA ASP A 146 -8.85 -16.38 12.13
C ASP A 146 -8.97 -14.88 12.50
N GLU A 147 -8.20 -14.39 13.49
CA GLU A 147 -8.06 -12.95 13.76
C GLU A 147 -7.43 -12.19 12.57
N LEU A 148 -6.34 -12.72 12.00
CA LEU A 148 -5.67 -12.10 10.84
C LEU A 148 -6.54 -12.09 9.58
N GLU A 149 -7.32 -13.14 9.32
CA GLU A 149 -8.34 -13.17 8.25
C GLU A 149 -9.43 -12.14 8.52
N GLY A 150 -9.87 -11.98 9.78
CA GLY A 150 -10.80 -10.93 10.19
C GLY A 150 -10.27 -9.51 9.92
N PHE A 151 -9.00 -9.23 10.23
CA PHE A 151 -8.36 -7.95 9.90
C PHE A 151 -8.21 -7.74 8.39
N GLN A 152 -7.78 -8.76 7.64
CA GLN A 152 -7.68 -8.68 6.17
C GLN A 152 -9.04 -8.40 5.53
N GLN A 153 -10.11 -9.07 5.97
CA GLN A 153 -11.46 -8.85 5.48
C GLN A 153 -11.99 -7.45 5.85
N GLN A 154 -11.58 -6.90 7.00
CA GLN A 154 -11.88 -5.51 7.37
C GLN A 154 -11.16 -4.51 6.45
N GLU A 155 -9.87 -4.68 6.18
CA GLU A 155 -9.12 -3.80 5.27
C GLU A 155 -9.61 -3.91 3.82
N LEU A 156 -9.89 -5.12 3.33
CA LEU A 156 -10.52 -5.33 2.02
C LEU A 156 -11.88 -4.62 1.92
N SER A 157 -12.68 -4.64 2.99
CA SER A 157 -13.97 -3.93 3.04
C SER A 157 -13.80 -2.41 3.04
N LYS A 158 -12.80 -1.87 3.76
CA LYS A 158 -12.45 -0.45 3.74
C LYS A 158 -11.97 -0.02 2.35
N VAL A 159 -11.03 -0.75 1.76
CA VAL A 159 -10.50 -0.50 0.41
C VAL A 159 -11.64 -0.54 -0.61
N LYS A 160 -12.51 -1.55 -0.58
CA LYS A 160 -13.69 -1.63 -1.45
C LYS A 160 -14.61 -0.42 -1.31
N HIS A 161 -14.88 0.05 -0.08
CA HIS A 161 -15.70 1.25 0.12
C HIS A 161 -15.01 2.52 -0.40
N MET A 162 -13.70 2.69 -0.17
CA MET A 162 -12.95 3.83 -0.72
C MET A 162 -12.92 3.82 -2.25
N LEU A 163 -12.73 2.65 -2.86
CA LEU A 163 -12.68 2.47 -4.31
C LEU A 163 -14.05 2.82 -4.93
N LEU A 164 -15.13 2.25 -4.39
CA LEU A 164 -16.50 2.54 -4.84
C LEU A 164 -16.86 4.03 -4.67
N LYS A 165 -16.48 4.66 -3.54
CA LYS A 165 -16.66 6.11 -3.34
C LYS A 165 -15.82 6.95 -4.32
N LYS A 166 -14.66 6.45 -4.77
CA LYS A 166 -13.84 7.08 -5.81
C LYS A 166 -14.46 6.91 -7.20
N GLU A 167 -14.97 5.74 -7.55
CA GLU A 167 -15.75 5.48 -8.77
C GLU A 167 -16.98 6.41 -8.83
N GLU A 168 -17.74 6.55 -7.73
CA GLU A 168 -18.86 7.50 -7.63
C GLU A 168 -18.44 8.96 -7.83
N SER A 169 -17.25 9.37 -7.35
CA SER A 169 -16.74 10.73 -7.55
C SER A 169 -16.24 10.96 -8.98
N LEU A 170 -15.62 9.95 -9.60
CA LEU A 170 -15.14 9.98 -10.96
C LEU A 170 -16.32 10.04 -11.95
N GLY A 171 -17.33 9.19 -11.77
CA GLY A 171 -18.58 9.20 -12.56
C GLY A 171 -19.52 10.38 -12.28
N LYS A 172 -19.13 11.34 -11.42
CA LYS A 172 -19.71 12.70 -11.33
C LYS A 172 -18.88 13.67 -12.17
N MET A 173 -17.56 13.69 -11.97
CA MET A 173 -16.61 14.49 -12.76
C MET A 173 -16.71 14.22 -14.27
N GLU A 174 -16.91 12.97 -14.70
CA GLU A 174 -17.17 12.62 -16.11
C GLU A 174 -18.44 13.28 -16.64
N LYS A 175 -19.54 13.27 -15.86
CA LYS A 175 -20.83 13.88 -16.28
C LYS A 175 -20.75 15.40 -16.31
N GLU A 176 -20.00 16.00 -15.40
CA GLU A 176 -19.70 17.43 -15.40
C GLU A 176 -18.81 17.82 -16.59
N LEU A 177 -17.80 17.01 -16.91
CA LEU A 177 -16.95 17.21 -18.09
C LEU A 177 -17.75 17.06 -19.39
N GLU A 178 -18.63 16.06 -19.51
CA GLU A 178 -19.54 15.94 -20.65
C GLU A 178 -20.51 17.14 -20.72
N ALA A 179 -21.03 17.62 -19.60
CA ALA A 179 -21.89 18.80 -19.57
C ALA A 179 -21.15 20.05 -20.06
N ARG A 180 -19.94 20.31 -19.56
CA ARG A 180 -19.06 21.37 -20.05
C ARG A 180 -18.70 21.22 -21.52
N THR A 181 -18.49 19.99 -22.00
CA THR A 181 -18.21 19.72 -23.41
C THR A 181 -19.42 20.08 -24.28
N ARG A 182 -20.65 19.72 -23.85
CA ARG A 182 -21.90 20.06 -24.53
C ARG A 182 -22.19 21.57 -24.50
N GLU A 183 -21.90 22.25 -23.39
CA GLU A 183 -21.94 23.72 -23.30
C GLU A 183 -20.97 24.38 -24.27
N LEU A 184 -19.71 23.92 -24.33
CA LEU A 184 -18.69 24.45 -25.23
C LEU A 184 -19.04 24.25 -26.71
N THR A 185 -19.56 23.08 -27.10
CA THR A 185 -20.03 22.87 -28.48
C THR A 185 -21.19 23.80 -28.84
N HIS A 186 -22.12 24.05 -27.90
CA HIS A 186 -23.24 24.95 -28.15
C HIS A 186 -22.79 26.42 -28.29
N ILE A 187 -21.90 26.89 -27.41
CA ILE A 187 -21.29 28.23 -27.51
C ILE A 187 -20.49 28.37 -28.82
N GLN A 188 -19.85 27.30 -29.29
CA GLN A 188 -19.14 27.29 -30.58
C GLN A 188 -20.13 27.39 -31.77
N GLU A 189 -21.28 26.72 -31.71
CA GLU A 189 -22.35 26.87 -32.71
C GLU A 189 -22.92 28.30 -32.71
N GLU A 190 -23.22 28.86 -31.53
CA GLU A 190 -23.67 30.25 -31.39
C GLU A 190 -22.64 31.24 -31.97
N LEU A 191 -21.36 31.06 -31.65
CA LEU A 191 -20.28 31.88 -32.20
C LEU A 191 -20.18 31.77 -33.73
N MET A 192 -20.34 30.57 -34.29
CA MET A 192 -20.35 30.36 -35.75
C MET A 192 -21.54 31.07 -36.42
N THR A 193 -22.74 31.00 -35.84
CA THR A 193 -23.91 31.74 -36.38
C THR A 193 -23.74 33.26 -36.24
N SER A 194 -23.16 33.74 -35.13
CA SER A 194 -22.87 35.16 -34.91
C SER A 194 -21.82 35.69 -35.91
N ASN A 195 -20.75 34.92 -36.17
CA ASN A 195 -19.76 35.23 -37.19
C ASN A 195 -20.37 35.27 -38.60
N GLN A 196 -21.28 34.35 -38.94
CA GLN A 196 -22.00 34.38 -40.21
C GLN A 196 -22.88 35.64 -40.33
N MET A 197 -23.65 35.99 -39.29
CA MET A 197 -24.45 37.23 -39.27
C MET A 197 -23.58 38.49 -39.40
N SER A 198 -22.39 38.50 -38.80
CA SER A 198 -21.41 39.59 -38.93
C SER A 198 -20.86 39.70 -40.36
N SER A 199 -20.58 38.56 -41.02
CA SER A 199 -20.18 38.50 -42.43
C SER A 199 -21.28 39.04 -43.36
N ASP A 200 -22.52 38.57 -43.17
CA ASP A 200 -23.70 39.02 -43.92
C ASP A 200 -23.96 40.53 -43.75
N LEU A 201 -23.72 41.09 -42.56
CA LEU A 201 -23.82 42.52 -42.28
C LEU A 201 -22.68 43.31 -42.92
N SER A 202 -21.45 42.79 -42.90
CA SER A 202 -20.28 43.38 -43.56
C SER A 202 -20.48 43.47 -45.07
N GLN A 203 -20.96 42.39 -45.71
CA GLN A 203 -21.30 42.41 -47.14
C GLN A 203 -22.37 43.48 -47.47
N LYS A 204 -23.42 43.60 -46.63
CA LYS A 204 -24.46 44.63 -46.79
C LYS A 204 -23.91 46.04 -46.63
N LEU A 205 -22.96 46.26 -45.72
CA LEU A 205 -22.27 47.54 -45.57
C LEU A 205 -21.42 47.88 -46.80
N GLU A 206 -20.67 46.92 -47.35
CA GLU A 206 -19.94 47.14 -48.61
C GLU A 206 -20.88 47.43 -49.79
N GLU A 207 -22.01 46.72 -49.91
CA GLU A 207 -23.02 47.00 -50.93
C GLU A 207 -23.63 48.39 -50.79
N LEU A 208 -23.93 48.83 -49.57
CA LEU A 208 -24.38 50.20 -49.31
C LEU A 208 -23.29 51.22 -49.66
N GLN A 209 -22.04 50.99 -49.28
CA GLN A 209 -20.91 51.86 -49.60
C GLN A 209 -20.72 52.01 -51.11
N ARG A 210 -20.75 50.90 -51.87
CA ARG A 210 -20.73 50.92 -53.35
C ARG A 210 -21.87 51.74 -53.94
N ARG A 211 -23.10 51.62 -53.39
CA ARG A 211 -24.26 52.41 -53.81
C ARG A 211 -24.11 53.90 -53.48
N TYR A 212 -23.55 54.24 -52.32
CA TYR A 212 -23.26 55.64 -51.95
C TYR A 212 -22.22 56.25 -52.90
N SER A 213 -21.13 55.56 -53.21
CA SER A 213 -20.12 56.02 -54.18
C SER A 213 -20.73 56.25 -55.58
N ALA A 214 -21.57 55.33 -56.07
CA ALA A 214 -22.24 55.50 -57.37
C ALA A 214 -23.25 56.67 -57.38
N LEU A 215 -23.92 56.97 -56.25
CA LEU A 215 -24.79 58.13 -56.11
C LEU A 215 -24.01 59.44 -55.99
N GLU A 216 -22.81 59.40 -55.39
CA GLU A 216 -21.87 60.52 -55.32
C GLU A 216 -21.30 60.86 -56.70
N GLU A 217 -20.87 59.86 -57.48
CA GLU A 217 -20.47 60.05 -58.89
C GLU A 217 -21.61 60.65 -59.74
N GLN A 218 -22.85 60.19 -59.55
CA GLN A 218 -24.02 60.76 -60.23
C GLN A 218 -24.31 62.20 -59.81
N ARG A 219 -24.22 62.52 -58.51
CA ARG A 219 -24.35 63.88 -57.98
C ARG A 219 -23.32 64.80 -58.62
N ASP A 220 -22.07 64.37 -58.70
CA ASP A 220 -20.98 65.20 -59.20
C ASP A 220 -21.03 65.38 -60.72
N HIS A 221 -21.46 64.36 -61.47
CA HIS A 221 -21.78 64.50 -62.88
C HIS A 221 -22.93 65.49 -63.13
N VAL A 222 -23.99 65.45 -62.32
CA VAL A 222 -25.11 66.41 -62.40
C VAL A 222 -24.65 67.82 -62.03
N THR A 223 -23.80 67.98 -61.01
CA THR A 223 -23.21 69.27 -60.62
C THR A 223 -22.29 69.84 -61.72
N ALA A 224 -21.48 69.01 -62.37
CA ALA A 224 -20.64 69.43 -63.49
C ALA A 224 -21.47 69.81 -64.73
N SER A 225 -22.53 69.06 -65.02
CA SER A 225 -23.49 69.39 -66.08
C SER A 225 -24.24 70.70 -65.80
N LYS A 226 -24.70 70.90 -64.56
CA LYS A 226 -25.37 72.11 -64.09
C LYS A 226 -24.45 73.33 -64.21
N THR A 227 -23.25 73.28 -63.65
CA THR A 227 -22.29 74.40 -63.71
C THR A 227 -21.83 74.68 -65.14
N GLY A 228 -21.71 73.66 -65.99
CA GLY A 228 -21.51 73.81 -67.44
C GLY A 228 -22.66 74.55 -68.14
N ALA A 229 -23.91 74.29 -67.73
CA ALA A 229 -25.09 75.01 -68.23
C ALA A 229 -25.15 76.45 -67.70
N GLU A 230 -24.87 76.69 -66.41
CA GLU A 230 -24.82 78.02 -65.80
C GLU A 230 -23.74 78.91 -66.46
N ASN A 231 -22.53 78.37 -66.68
CA ASN A 231 -21.48 79.06 -67.45
C ASN A 231 -21.92 79.41 -68.88
N LYS A 232 -22.72 78.54 -69.52
CA LYS A 232 -23.25 78.78 -70.87
C LYS A 232 -24.38 79.82 -70.88
N ILE A 233 -25.17 79.92 -69.80
CA ILE A 233 -26.16 80.98 -69.61
C ILE A 233 -25.44 82.32 -69.44
N ALA A 234 -24.48 82.44 -68.52
CA ALA A 234 -23.67 83.65 -68.34
C ALA A 234 -22.97 84.11 -69.64
N ALA A 235 -22.45 83.18 -70.44
CA ALA A 235 -21.85 83.50 -71.74
C ALA A 235 -22.88 83.93 -72.82
N LEU A 236 -24.16 83.59 -72.67
CA LEU A 236 -25.25 84.09 -73.52
C LEU A 236 -25.75 85.45 -73.02
N GLU A 237 -25.87 85.65 -71.71
CA GLU A 237 -26.20 86.93 -71.08
C GLU A 237 -25.17 88.02 -71.43
N GLN A 238 -23.87 87.69 -71.39
CA GLN A 238 -22.82 88.60 -71.86
C GLN A 238 -23.02 88.99 -73.33
N LYS A 239 -23.38 88.04 -74.21
CA LYS A 239 -23.62 88.33 -75.62
C LYS A 239 -24.89 89.13 -75.86
N GLU A 240 -25.93 88.94 -75.05
CA GLU A 240 -27.12 89.78 -75.06
C GLU A 240 -26.76 91.23 -74.70
N GLN A 241 -25.92 91.42 -73.68
CA GLN A 241 -25.41 92.73 -73.27
C GLN A 241 -24.53 93.39 -74.35
N GLU A 242 -23.60 92.64 -74.97
CA GLU A 242 -22.78 93.11 -76.11
C GLU A 242 -23.65 93.52 -77.31
N LEU A 243 -24.68 92.74 -77.64
CA LEU A 243 -25.65 93.09 -78.68
C LEU A 243 -26.49 94.31 -78.30
N GLN A 244 -26.91 94.44 -77.04
CA GLN A 244 -27.70 95.57 -76.57
C GLN A 244 -26.89 96.89 -76.61
N VAL A 245 -25.61 96.87 -76.23
CA VAL A 245 -24.67 97.99 -76.42
C VAL A 245 -24.49 98.30 -77.91
N SER A 246 -24.36 97.28 -78.77
CA SER A 246 -24.25 97.46 -80.21
C SER A 246 -25.50 98.11 -80.82
N ILE A 247 -26.70 97.75 -80.34
CA ILE A 247 -27.98 98.36 -80.75
C ILE A 247 -28.08 99.81 -80.27
N GLN A 248 -27.63 100.12 -79.05
CA GLN A 248 -27.57 101.49 -78.53
C GLN A 248 -26.61 102.36 -79.36
N GLN A 249 -25.42 101.85 -79.69
CA GLN A 249 -24.44 102.54 -80.54
C GLN A 249 -25.02 102.81 -81.94
N LEU A 250 -25.58 101.80 -82.60
CA LEU A 250 -26.24 101.97 -83.92
C LEU A 250 -27.40 102.98 -83.88
N SER A 251 -28.15 103.02 -82.77
CA SER A 251 -29.23 104.00 -82.57
C SER A 251 -28.69 105.43 -82.45
N MET A 252 -27.56 105.60 -81.75
CA MET A 252 -26.88 106.90 -81.61
C MET A 252 -26.22 107.35 -82.92
N ASP A 253 -25.62 106.43 -83.67
CA ASP A 253 -25.06 106.72 -85.00
C ASP A 253 -26.15 107.10 -86.01
N LEU A 254 -27.34 106.50 -85.93
CA LEU A 254 -28.51 106.89 -86.74
C LEU A 254 -29.05 108.27 -86.37
N GLN A 255 -29.08 108.63 -85.08
CA GLN A 255 -29.42 109.98 -84.62
C GLN A 255 -28.40 111.01 -85.10
N LYS A 256 -27.10 110.66 -85.08
CA LYS A 256 -26.03 111.52 -85.59
C LYS A 256 -26.14 111.70 -87.11
N ALA A 257 -26.31 110.61 -87.86
CA ALA A 257 -26.45 110.67 -89.32
C ALA A 257 -27.65 111.50 -89.77
N THR A 258 -28.77 111.46 -89.03
CA THR A 258 -29.94 112.30 -89.31
C THR A 258 -29.71 113.77 -88.97
N ALA A 259 -28.97 114.09 -87.90
CA ALA A 259 -28.51 115.46 -87.64
C ALA A 259 -27.56 115.99 -88.74
N ASP A 260 -26.55 115.21 -89.13
CA ASP A 260 -25.61 115.53 -90.20
C ASP A 260 -26.33 115.80 -91.55
N THR A 261 -27.43 115.11 -91.85
CA THR A 261 -28.26 115.40 -93.04
C THR A 261 -28.98 116.74 -92.94
N GLN A 262 -29.56 117.08 -91.78
CA GLN A 262 -30.24 118.36 -91.56
C GLN A 262 -29.25 119.55 -91.63
N GLU A 263 -27.99 119.37 -91.24
CA GLU A 263 -26.96 120.41 -91.43
C GLU A 263 -26.59 120.61 -92.90
N LYS A 264 -26.51 119.52 -93.68
CA LYS A 264 -26.24 119.59 -95.12
C LYS A 264 -27.37 120.26 -95.90
N GLU A 265 -28.63 120.07 -95.50
CA GLU A 265 -29.77 120.81 -96.07
C GLU A 265 -29.66 122.33 -95.81
N LYS A 266 -29.30 122.75 -94.59
CA LYS A 266 -29.05 124.17 -94.24
C LYS A 266 -27.87 124.78 -95.03
N LEU A 267 -26.86 123.98 -95.37
CA LEU A 267 -25.73 124.44 -96.17
C LEU A 267 -26.12 124.66 -97.64
N ILE A 268 -26.99 123.80 -98.19
CA ILE A 268 -27.46 123.90 -99.58
C ILE A 268 -28.28 125.18 -99.79
N THR A 269 -29.18 125.54 -98.87
CA THR A 269 -29.96 126.79 -98.97
C THR A 269 -29.05 128.03 -98.92
N HIS A 270 -28.08 128.07 -98.02
CA HIS A 270 -27.14 129.20 -97.94
C HIS A 270 -26.28 129.37 -99.20
N LEU A 271 -25.89 128.26 -99.86
CA LEU A 271 -25.16 128.33 -101.13
C LEU A 271 -26.02 128.90 -102.27
N GLN A 272 -27.33 128.64 -102.28
CA GLN A 272 -28.26 129.20 -103.27
C GLN A 272 -28.39 130.73 -103.12
N GLU A 273 -28.52 131.24 -101.88
CA GLU A 273 -28.50 132.69 -101.60
C GLU A 273 -27.21 133.35 -102.10
N LYS A 274 -26.08 132.67 -101.90
CA LYS A 274 -24.74 133.22 -102.17
C LYS A 274 -24.48 133.41 -103.66
N VAL A 275 -24.96 132.51 -104.51
CA VAL A 275 -24.91 132.65 -105.98
C VAL A 275 -25.62 133.93 -106.42
N SER A 276 -26.87 134.13 -105.97
CA SER A 276 -27.66 135.34 -106.27
C SER A 276 -27.03 136.65 -105.77
N SER A 277 -26.07 136.58 -104.83
CA SER A 277 -25.36 137.74 -104.27
C SER A 277 -24.09 138.14 -105.04
N LEU A 278 -23.56 137.24 -105.88
CA LEU A 278 -22.30 137.40 -106.60
C LEU A 278 -22.49 137.91 -108.04
N GLU A 279 -23.59 137.53 -108.69
CA GLU A 279 -23.98 138.05 -110.02
C GLU A 279 -24.17 139.59 -110.06
N LYS A 280 -24.35 140.21 -108.89
CA LYS A 280 -24.77 141.61 -108.74
C LYS A 280 -23.64 142.59 -108.37
N ARG A 281 -22.36 142.22 -108.55
CA ARG A 281 -21.23 142.97 -107.96
C ARG A 281 -19.89 142.86 -108.70
N LEU A 282 -19.85 143.12 -110.01
CA LEU A 282 -18.61 143.04 -110.80
C LEU A 282 -18.41 144.18 -111.82
N GLU A 283 -18.49 145.44 -111.36
CA GLU A 283 -18.17 146.63 -112.19
C GLU A 283 -17.25 147.64 -111.48
N GLN A 284 -16.06 147.88 -112.08
CA GLN A 284 -15.19 149.09 -111.98
C GLN A 284 -14.23 149.26 -110.75
N ASN A 285 -13.27 150.22 -110.84
CA ASN A 285 -11.84 150.04 -110.44
C ASN A 285 -11.03 151.33 -110.02
N LEU A 286 -9.93 151.17 -109.21
CA LEU A 286 -8.69 152.03 -109.07
C LEU A 286 -8.82 153.52 -108.54
N SER A 287 -7.79 154.36 -108.21
CA SER A 287 -6.38 154.35 -107.67
C SER A 287 -5.92 155.84 -107.39
N GLY A 288 -4.80 156.30 -106.79
CA GLY A 288 -3.64 155.75 -106.02
C GLY A 288 -2.40 156.71 -106.00
N GLU A 289 -1.66 156.86 -104.86
CA GLU A 289 -0.28 157.45 -104.65
C GLU A 289 0.05 158.94 -105.04
N GLU A 290 1.17 159.62 -104.65
CA GLU A 290 1.98 159.76 -103.39
C GLU A 290 3.00 160.96 -103.50
N HIS A 291 3.81 161.28 -102.47
CA HIS A 291 5.18 161.95 -102.44
C HIS A 291 5.41 163.09 -101.39
N VAL A 292 6.10 162.82 -100.27
CA VAL A 292 6.87 163.82 -99.45
C VAL A 292 8.06 163.16 -98.70
N HIS A 293 8.94 162.42 -99.37
CA HIS A 293 9.75 161.36 -98.73
C HIS A 293 11.20 161.69 -98.29
N GLU A 294 11.65 162.95 -98.23
CA GLU A 294 13.11 163.24 -98.04
C GLU A 294 13.56 163.95 -96.75
N LEU A 295 12.69 164.63 -95.98
CA LEU A 295 13.09 165.15 -94.66
C LEU A 295 13.26 164.06 -93.58
N LEU A 296 12.86 162.82 -93.86
CA LEU A 296 12.95 161.71 -92.90
C LEU A 296 14.37 161.10 -92.79
N LYS A 297 15.27 161.39 -93.73
CA LYS A 297 16.57 160.70 -93.86
C LYS A 297 17.63 161.10 -92.82
N GLU A 298 17.51 162.26 -92.17
CA GLU A 298 18.47 162.67 -91.11
C GLU A 298 18.06 162.17 -89.71
N LYS A 299 16.77 161.88 -89.50
CA LYS A 299 16.25 161.34 -88.23
C LYS A 299 16.77 159.92 -87.95
N THR A 300 16.84 159.08 -88.98
CA THR A 300 17.14 157.65 -88.86
C THR A 300 18.54 157.34 -88.32
N VAL A 301 19.55 158.15 -88.66
CA VAL A 301 20.97 157.91 -88.28
C VAL A 301 21.17 158.06 -86.76
N ALA A 302 20.42 158.94 -86.11
CA ALA A 302 20.44 159.09 -84.66
C ALA A 302 19.67 157.98 -83.93
N GLU A 303 18.57 157.49 -84.53
CA GLU A 303 17.79 156.39 -83.99
C GLU A 303 18.53 155.04 -84.07
N GLN A 304 19.30 154.79 -85.14
CA GLN A 304 20.05 153.54 -85.34
C GLN A 304 21.04 153.24 -84.19
N ASN A 305 21.88 154.21 -83.81
CA ASN A 305 22.87 154.01 -82.75
C ASN A 305 22.24 153.72 -81.37
N LEU A 306 21.04 154.25 -81.11
CA LEU A 306 20.28 153.94 -79.89
C LEU A 306 19.68 152.53 -79.96
N GLU A 307 19.22 152.12 -81.12
CA GLU A 307 18.63 150.81 -81.37
C GLU A 307 19.67 149.68 -81.29
N ASP A 308 20.87 149.85 -81.88
CA ASP A 308 21.95 148.87 -81.84
C ASP A 308 22.32 148.48 -80.39
N THR A 309 22.42 149.45 -79.49
CA THR A 309 22.72 149.20 -78.05
C THR A 309 21.57 148.49 -77.32
N ARG A 310 20.31 148.75 -77.71
CA ARG A 310 19.15 148.01 -77.19
C ARG A 310 19.13 146.57 -77.68
N GLN A 311 19.44 146.34 -78.95
CA GLN A 311 19.49 144.99 -79.53
C GLN A 311 20.58 144.14 -78.88
N GLN A 312 21.75 144.70 -78.58
CA GLN A 312 22.79 144.00 -77.81
C GLN A 312 22.32 143.61 -76.40
N LEU A 313 21.62 144.51 -75.69
CA LEU A 313 21.13 144.23 -74.33
C LEU A 313 19.94 143.23 -74.33
N LEU A 314 19.08 143.30 -75.34
CA LEU A 314 18.01 142.30 -75.57
C LEU A 314 18.59 140.93 -75.94
N ALA A 315 19.63 140.88 -76.78
CA ALA A 315 20.32 139.64 -77.11
C ALA A 315 20.92 138.98 -75.84
N ALA A 316 21.63 139.76 -75.02
CA ALA A 316 22.20 139.31 -73.75
C ALA A 316 21.12 138.82 -72.75
N ARG A 317 19.98 139.52 -72.64
CA ARG A 317 18.84 139.04 -71.86
C ARG A 317 18.24 137.74 -72.42
N SER A 318 18.17 137.59 -73.75
CA SER A 318 17.63 136.38 -74.38
C SER A 318 18.54 135.16 -74.19
N SER A 319 19.86 135.34 -74.14
CA SER A 319 20.80 134.26 -73.82
C SER A 319 20.80 133.93 -72.33
N GLN A 320 20.65 134.93 -71.45
CA GLN A 320 20.49 134.71 -70.01
C GLN A 320 19.18 133.95 -69.69
N ALA A 321 18.07 134.30 -70.34
CA ALA A 321 16.79 133.59 -70.18
C ALA A 321 16.93 132.12 -70.61
N LYS A 322 17.46 131.85 -71.82
CA LYS A 322 17.72 130.48 -72.28
C LYS A 322 18.67 129.71 -71.36
N ALA A 323 19.66 130.36 -70.76
CA ALA A 323 20.53 129.73 -69.77
C ALA A 323 19.81 129.42 -68.45
N MET A 324 18.83 130.24 -68.04
CA MET A 324 17.92 129.92 -66.92
C MET A 324 17.02 128.74 -67.27
N ASP A 325 16.34 128.74 -68.42
CA ASP A 325 15.44 127.64 -68.83
C ASP A 325 16.19 126.29 -68.84
N ILE A 326 17.44 126.28 -69.34
CA ILE A 326 18.32 125.10 -69.38
C ILE A 326 18.80 124.68 -67.98
N LEU A 327 18.93 125.61 -67.03
CA LEU A 327 19.25 125.29 -65.64
C LEU A 327 18.03 124.79 -64.87
N GLU A 328 16.85 125.38 -65.09
CA GLU A 328 15.60 125.02 -64.41
C GLU A 328 15.10 123.64 -64.86
N THR A 329 15.10 123.36 -66.17
CA THR A 329 14.84 122.01 -66.70
C THR A 329 15.82 120.97 -66.15
N ARG A 330 17.11 121.31 -66.06
CA ARG A 330 18.15 120.43 -65.50
C ARG A 330 18.03 120.24 -63.98
N VAL A 331 17.50 121.21 -63.24
CA VAL A 331 17.13 121.03 -61.83
C VAL A 331 15.95 120.07 -61.71
N GLN A 332 14.89 120.25 -62.51
CA GLN A 332 13.74 119.33 -62.53
C GLN A 332 14.13 117.90 -62.91
N GLU A 333 15.03 117.72 -63.89
CA GLU A 333 15.60 116.41 -64.24
C GLU A 333 16.38 115.78 -63.06
N LEU A 334 17.15 116.58 -62.33
CA LEU A 334 17.90 116.12 -61.15
C LEU A 334 16.99 115.80 -59.96
N GLU A 335 15.94 116.59 -59.72
CA GLU A 335 14.94 116.34 -58.68
C GLU A 335 14.14 115.06 -58.97
N HIS A 336 13.66 114.88 -60.21
CA HIS A 336 12.98 113.66 -60.63
C HIS A 336 13.91 112.44 -60.58
N SER A 337 15.20 112.60 -60.93
CA SER A 337 16.21 111.54 -60.80
C SER A 337 16.50 111.20 -59.33
N LEU A 338 16.55 112.20 -58.45
CA LEU A 338 16.74 112.04 -57.01
C LEU A 338 15.54 111.30 -56.39
N GLN A 339 14.30 111.73 -56.65
CA GLN A 339 13.10 111.06 -56.16
C GLN A 339 13.03 109.61 -56.67
N ALA A 340 13.29 109.37 -57.95
CA ALA A 340 13.35 108.02 -58.52
C ALA A 340 14.52 107.17 -57.97
N SER A 341 15.52 107.79 -57.32
CA SER A 341 16.58 107.08 -56.58
C SER A 341 16.18 106.81 -55.13
N GLU A 342 15.46 107.71 -54.46
CA GLU A 342 14.90 107.48 -53.12
C GLU A 342 13.85 106.37 -53.14
N GLU A 343 12.96 106.35 -54.13
CA GLU A 343 11.92 105.33 -54.27
C GLU A 343 12.54 103.94 -54.50
N LYS A 344 13.62 103.86 -55.29
CA LYS A 344 14.42 102.63 -55.45
C LYS A 344 15.14 102.26 -54.16
N LEU A 345 15.65 103.22 -53.39
CA LEU A 345 16.30 102.96 -52.11
C LEU A 345 15.31 102.44 -51.06
N LYS A 346 14.11 103.03 -50.98
CA LYS A 346 12.99 102.58 -50.14
C LYS A 346 12.58 101.16 -50.50
N HIS A 347 12.29 100.90 -51.78
CA HIS A 347 11.94 99.56 -52.27
C HIS A 347 13.04 98.52 -52.02
N SER A 348 14.33 98.90 -52.19
CA SER A 348 15.47 98.03 -51.83
C SER A 348 15.53 97.75 -50.33
N GLY A 349 15.24 98.75 -49.48
CA GLY A 349 15.13 98.60 -48.04
C GLY A 349 14.01 97.65 -47.62
N ASP A 350 12.83 97.78 -48.22
CA ASP A 350 11.68 96.90 -47.99
C ASP A 350 11.99 95.45 -48.40
N VAL A 351 12.66 95.26 -49.54
CA VAL A 351 13.12 93.94 -50.01
C VAL A 351 14.16 93.33 -49.07
N VAL A 352 15.12 94.11 -48.56
CA VAL A 352 16.11 93.64 -47.57
C VAL A 352 15.42 93.29 -46.24
N ALA A 353 14.47 94.10 -45.77
CA ALA A 353 13.72 93.82 -44.55
C ALA A 353 12.87 92.54 -44.66
N ALA A 354 12.28 92.27 -45.83
CA ALA A 354 11.58 91.03 -46.13
C ALA A 354 12.54 89.82 -46.18
N GLN A 355 13.71 89.96 -46.80
CA GLN A 355 14.74 88.91 -46.82
C GLN A 355 15.27 88.59 -45.42
N GLU A 356 15.52 89.59 -44.57
CA GLU A 356 15.89 89.35 -43.18
C GLU A 356 14.78 88.65 -42.38
N ALA A 357 13.51 89.02 -42.60
CA ALA A 357 12.38 88.34 -41.96
C ALA A 357 12.35 86.86 -42.34
N GLN A 358 12.49 86.54 -43.63
CA GLN A 358 12.53 85.18 -44.14
C GLN A 358 13.75 84.39 -43.59
N ILE A 359 14.92 85.03 -43.46
CA ILE A 359 16.10 84.43 -42.82
C ILE A 359 15.83 84.12 -41.33
N ARG A 360 15.14 85.02 -40.61
CA ARG A 360 14.76 84.81 -39.20
C ARG A 360 13.74 83.67 -39.04
N GLU A 361 12.77 83.54 -39.93
CA GLU A 361 11.82 82.41 -39.95
C GLU A 361 12.53 81.08 -40.25
N LEU A 362 13.40 81.04 -41.27
CA LEU A 362 14.19 79.85 -41.61
C LEU A 362 15.12 79.43 -40.46
N ALA A 363 15.71 80.39 -39.74
CA ALA A 363 16.52 80.12 -38.55
C ALA A 363 15.69 79.55 -37.38
N ALA A 364 14.46 80.03 -37.19
CA ALA A 364 13.53 79.49 -36.20
C ALA A 364 13.10 78.06 -36.55
N ALA A 365 12.64 77.83 -37.79
CA ALA A 365 12.23 76.51 -38.28
C ALA A 365 13.37 75.48 -38.23
N ASN A 366 14.62 75.88 -38.53
CA ASN A 366 15.78 75.01 -38.40
C ASN A 366 16.08 74.65 -36.93
N LYS A 367 15.88 75.60 -36.00
CA LYS A 367 16.02 75.35 -34.56
C LYS A 367 14.96 74.38 -34.05
N GLU A 368 13.69 74.57 -34.45
CA GLU A 368 12.58 73.66 -34.10
C GLU A 368 12.82 72.26 -34.68
N SER A 369 13.26 72.16 -35.94
CA SER A 369 13.67 70.90 -36.57
C SER A 369 14.79 70.19 -35.78
N SER A 370 15.82 70.92 -35.33
CA SER A 370 16.89 70.34 -34.51
C SER A 370 16.40 69.85 -33.14
N GLN A 371 15.41 70.52 -32.54
CA GLN A 371 14.79 70.11 -31.28
C GLN A 371 13.90 68.87 -31.46
N ALA A 372 13.13 68.80 -32.55
CA ALA A 372 12.36 67.62 -32.93
C ALA A 372 13.28 66.41 -33.19
N GLN A 373 14.39 66.58 -33.92
CA GLN A 373 15.38 65.52 -34.12
C GLN A 373 16.00 65.03 -32.80
N GLN A 374 16.31 65.93 -31.87
CA GLN A 374 16.82 65.53 -30.54
C GLN A 374 15.77 64.76 -29.72
N GLN A 375 14.49 65.12 -29.80
CA GLN A 375 13.41 64.37 -29.17
C GLN A 375 13.21 62.99 -29.80
N VAL A 376 13.26 62.89 -31.14
CA VAL A 376 13.20 61.59 -31.86
C VAL A 376 14.36 60.69 -31.44
N LEU A 377 15.60 61.17 -31.47
CA LEU A 377 16.78 60.40 -31.04
C LEU A 377 16.73 59.96 -29.56
N ALA A 378 16.08 60.75 -28.69
CA ALA A 378 15.86 60.38 -27.29
C ALA A 378 14.80 59.27 -27.14
N LEU A 379 13.69 59.38 -27.87
CA LEU A 379 12.63 58.37 -27.91
C LEU A 379 13.11 57.06 -28.56
N GLU A 380 13.91 57.13 -29.63
CA GLU A 380 14.54 55.97 -30.27
C GLU A 380 15.44 55.21 -29.28
N ARG A 381 16.26 55.92 -28.49
CA ARG A 381 17.05 55.29 -27.42
C ARG A 381 16.19 54.64 -26.36
N GLN A 382 15.16 55.33 -25.87
CA GLN A 382 14.24 54.77 -24.87
C GLN A 382 13.52 53.52 -25.41
N CYS A 383 13.14 53.51 -26.69
CA CYS A 383 12.57 52.35 -27.36
C CYS A 383 13.58 51.20 -27.49
N MET A 384 14.83 51.46 -27.91
CA MET A 384 15.88 50.44 -27.99
C MET A 384 16.21 49.83 -26.61
N GLU A 385 16.36 50.66 -25.58
CA GLU A 385 16.57 50.20 -24.20
C GLU A 385 15.39 49.34 -23.71
N ARG A 386 14.15 49.73 -24.04
CA ARG A 386 12.96 48.97 -23.68
C ARG A 386 12.85 47.65 -24.43
N VAL A 387 13.18 47.62 -25.73
CA VAL A 387 13.26 46.40 -26.54
C VAL A 387 14.32 45.47 -25.96
N HIS A 388 15.53 45.95 -25.70
CA HIS A 388 16.60 45.12 -25.15
C HIS A 388 16.28 44.56 -23.74
N THR A 389 15.58 45.34 -22.92
CA THR A 389 15.04 44.88 -21.63
C THR A 389 14.01 43.75 -21.80
N LEU A 390 13.19 43.79 -22.86
CA LEU A 390 12.22 42.74 -23.15
C LEU A 390 12.88 41.50 -23.79
N GLU A 391 13.86 41.68 -24.69
CA GLU A 391 14.67 40.60 -25.26
C GLU A 391 15.39 39.78 -24.18
N THR A 392 16.05 40.45 -23.24
CA THR A 392 16.74 39.79 -22.11
C THR A 392 15.77 39.09 -21.16
N GLN A 393 14.57 39.63 -20.93
CA GLN A 393 13.51 38.96 -20.18
C GLN A 393 12.96 37.73 -20.92
N LEU A 394 12.74 37.82 -22.24
CA LEU A 394 12.29 36.69 -23.06
C LEU A 394 13.33 35.56 -23.09
N ALA A 395 14.61 35.89 -23.28
CA ALA A 395 15.69 34.92 -23.26
C ALA A 395 15.84 34.23 -21.89
N ALA A 396 15.64 34.95 -20.77
CA ALA A 396 15.63 34.37 -19.44
C ALA A 396 14.44 33.42 -19.21
N LEU A 397 13.23 33.82 -19.65
CA LEU A 397 12.02 32.99 -19.56
C LEU A 397 12.12 31.74 -20.46
N GLU A 398 12.68 31.86 -21.66
CA GLU A 398 12.90 30.72 -22.55
C GLU A 398 13.96 29.76 -22.00
N SER A 399 15.05 30.27 -21.43
CA SER A 399 16.05 29.46 -20.73
C SER A 399 15.45 28.72 -19.53
N SER A 400 14.56 29.36 -18.75
CA SER A 400 13.80 28.66 -17.70
C SER A 400 12.93 27.56 -18.31
N ARG A 401 12.09 27.87 -19.31
CA ARG A 401 11.18 26.91 -19.95
C ARG A 401 11.93 25.68 -20.49
N VAL A 402 13.14 25.86 -21.03
CA VAL A 402 14.00 24.75 -21.49
C VAL A 402 14.59 23.97 -20.30
N ALA A 403 15.02 24.63 -19.22
CA ALA A 403 15.46 23.95 -18.01
C ALA A 403 14.33 23.10 -17.38
N ASP A 404 13.14 23.68 -17.25
CA ASP A 404 11.93 23.06 -16.73
C ASP A 404 11.48 21.89 -17.63
N GLN A 405 11.47 22.07 -18.96
CA GLN A 405 11.16 20.99 -19.90
C GLN A 405 12.17 19.84 -19.78
N THR A 406 13.48 20.11 -19.77
CA THR A 406 14.48 19.04 -19.64
C THR A 406 14.46 18.36 -18.26
N ALA A 407 13.92 19.02 -17.22
CA ALA A 407 13.67 18.39 -15.92
C ALA A 407 12.48 17.43 -15.98
N ALA A 408 11.34 17.88 -16.51
CA ALA A 408 10.18 17.00 -16.74
C ALA A 408 10.52 15.81 -17.65
N GLU A 409 11.31 16.02 -18.71
CA GLU A 409 11.79 14.93 -19.56
C GLU A 409 12.78 13.98 -18.84
N ARG A 410 13.42 14.39 -17.74
CA ARG A 410 14.26 13.50 -16.92
C ARG A 410 13.38 12.68 -15.98
N GLU A 411 12.45 13.32 -15.27
CA GLU A 411 11.46 12.65 -14.41
C GLU A 411 10.63 11.61 -15.20
N VAL A 412 10.19 11.92 -16.42
CA VAL A 412 9.49 10.95 -17.28
C VAL A 412 10.36 9.75 -17.63
N ARG A 413 11.63 9.95 -18.00
CA ARG A 413 12.56 8.84 -18.32
C ARG A 413 12.92 7.99 -17.10
N GLU A 414 12.93 8.58 -15.91
CA GLU A 414 13.14 7.88 -14.65
C GLU A 414 11.90 7.04 -14.30
N LEU A 415 10.70 7.61 -14.39
CA LEU A 415 9.42 6.89 -14.22
C LEU A 415 9.22 5.77 -15.27
N GLU A 416 9.66 5.96 -16.51
CA GLU A 416 9.66 4.90 -17.54
C GLU A 416 10.57 3.73 -17.16
N GLN A 417 11.75 4.00 -16.59
CA GLN A 417 12.67 2.97 -16.11
C GLN A 417 12.13 2.25 -14.87
N GLU A 418 11.55 2.97 -13.90
CA GLU A 418 10.88 2.35 -12.75
C GLU A 418 9.70 1.46 -13.17
N ASN A 419 8.87 1.93 -14.11
CA ASN A 419 7.77 1.12 -14.66
C ASN A 419 8.29 -0.13 -15.40
N ALA A 420 9.42 -0.04 -16.11
CA ALA A 420 10.05 -1.20 -16.73
C ALA A 420 10.54 -2.22 -15.69
N ALA A 421 11.22 -1.77 -14.64
CA ALA A 421 11.72 -2.61 -13.55
C ALA A 421 10.57 -3.26 -12.74
N LEU A 422 9.52 -2.50 -12.41
CA LEU A 422 8.32 -3.00 -11.74
C LEU A 422 7.59 -4.05 -12.61
N LYS A 423 7.54 -3.83 -13.93
CA LYS A 423 6.97 -4.80 -14.89
C LYS A 423 7.81 -6.08 -14.96
N GLU A 424 9.13 -5.98 -14.93
CA GLU A 424 10.01 -7.16 -14.90
C GLU A 424 9.87 -7.95 -13.59
N SER A 425 9.90 -7.28 -12.44
CA SER A 425 9.65 -7.88 -11.12
C SER A 425 8.27 -8.55 -11.03
N LYS A 426 7.22 -7.90 -11.55
CA LYS A 426 5.89 -8.50 -11.69
C LYS A 426 5.94 -9.78 -12.55
N ASN A 427 6.59 -9.74 -13.71
CA ASN A 427 6.71 -10.92 -14.58
C ASN A 427 7.47 -12.06 -13.89
N GLU A 428 8.48 -11.77 -13.07
CA GLU A 428 9.21 -12.76 -12.30
C GLU A 428 8.37 -13.38 -11.16
N CYS A 429 7.58 -12.56 -10.47
CA CYS A 429 6.57 -13.04 -9.51
C CYS A 429 5.52 -13.94 -10.20
N GLU A 430 5.03 -13.57 -11.39
CA GLU A 430 4.09 -14.39 -12.17
C GLU A 430 4.71 -15.73 -12.61
N ARG A 431 5.98 -15.74 -13.07
CA ARG A 431 6.71 -16.98 -13.41
C ARG A 431 6.87 -17.87 -12.17
N SER A 432 7.19 -17.29 -11.01
CA SER A 432 7.39 -18.00 -9.75
C SER A 432 6.07 -18.60 -9.24
N LEU A 433 4.97 -17.85 -9.33
CA LEU A 433 3.62 -18.32 -9.05
C LEU A 433 3.21 -19.48 -9.98
N GLN A 434 3.48 -19.37 -11.28
CA GLN A 434 3.23 -20.46 -12.24
C GLN A 434 4.05 -21.71 -11.91
N HIS A 435 5.31 -21.55 -11.47
CA HIS A 435 6.16 -22.65 -11.03
C HIS A 435 5.55 -23.39 -9.83
N HIS A 436 5.23 -22.67 -8.75
CA HIS A 436 4.61 -23.25 -7.56
C HIS A 436 3.22 -23.86 -7.84
N GLN A 437 2.44 -23.30 -8.79
CA GLN A 437 1.19 -23.93 -9.23
C GLN A 437 1.41 -25.27 -9.95
N LEU A 438 2.52 -25.44 -10.68
CA LEU A 438 2.89 -26.71 -11.31
C LEU A 438 3.44 -27.71 -10.27
N GLU A 439 4.21 -27.25 -9.29
CA GLU A 439 4.65 -28.09 -8.16
C GLU A 439 3.46 -28.59 -7.32
N LEU A 440 2.50 -27.71 -7.00
CA LEU A 440 1.28 -28.08 -6.28
C LEU A 440 0.40 -29.08 -7.04
N LYS A 441 0.41 -29.06 -8.38
CA LYS A 441 -0.25 -30.09 -9.20
C LYS A 441 0.47 -31.43 -9.08
N LYS A 442 1.79 -31.46 -9.30
CA LYS A 442 2.63 -32.67 -9.13
C LYS A 442 2.47 -33.29 -7.74
N LEU A 443 2.52 -32.49 -6.68
CA LEU A 443 2.38 -32.98 -5.30
C LEU A 443 0.98 -33.54 -5.01
N LYS A 444 -0.08 -32.99 -5.63
CA LYS A 444 -1.44 -33.57 -5.56
C LYS A 444 -1.54 -34.89 -6.33
N GLU A 445 -0.92 -34.97 -7.50
CA GLU A 445 -0.84 -36.20 -8.31
C GLU A 445 -0.05 -37.29 -7.57
N GLU A 446 1.11 -36.98 -6.99
CA GLU A 446 1.88 -37.87 -6.12
C GLU A 446 1.09 -38.31 -4.89
N TRP A 447 0.36 -37.39 -4.24
CA TRP A 447 -0.45 -37.72 -3.06
C TRP A 447 -1.59 -38.67 -3.42
N SER A 448 -2.30 -38.44 -4.53
CA SER A 448 -3.34 -39.34 -5.03
C SER A 448 -2.78 -40.72 -5.43
N GLN A 449 -1.59 -40.76 -6.05
CA GLN A 449 -0.90 -42.03 -6.31
C GLN A 449 -0.54 -42.78 -5.01
N ARG A 450 -0.06 -42.08 -3.98
CA ARG A 450 0.21 -42.67 -2.65
C ARG A 450 -1.07 -43.14 -1.96
N GLU A 451 -2.18 -42.41 -2.10
CA GLU A 451 -3.50 -42.82 -1.61
C GLU A 451 -3.98 -44.12 -2.27
N ILE A 452 -3.93 -44.21 -3.60
CA ILE A 452 -4.27 -45.42 -4.37
C ILE A 452 -3.42 -46.63 -3.91
N VAL A 453 -2.11 -46.45 -3.75
CA VAL A 453 -1.20 -47.50 -3.26
C VAL A 453 -1.51 -47.90 -1.81
N SER A 454 -1.86 -46.94 -0.96
CA SER A 454 -2.25 -47.18 0.44
C SER A 454 -3.56 -47.96 0.54
N VAL A 455 -4.56 -47.63 -0.29
CA VAL A 455 -5.84 -48.37 -0.38
C VAL A 455 -5.61 -49.81 -0.88
N ALA A 456 -4.80 -49.99 -1.93
CA ALA A 456 -4.45 -51.32 -2.43
C ALA A 456 -3.69 -52.17 -1.38
N MET A 457 -2.77 -51.55 -0.62
CA MET A 457 -2.08 -52.22 0.49
C MET A 457 -3.06 -52.61 1.62
N ALA A 458 -4.01 -51.75 1.96
CA ALA A 458 -5.04 -52.04 2.95
C ALA A 458 -5.96 -53.20 2.52
N GLN A 459 -6.34 -53.24 1.24
CA GLN A 459 -7.12 -54.34 0.65
C GLN A 459 -6.34 -55.67 0.69
N ALA A 460 -5.07 -55.68 0.28
CA ALA A 460 -4.22 -56.87 0.34
C ALA A 460 -4.00 -57.38 1.78
N LEU A 461 -3.85 -56.48 2.75
CA LEU A 461 -3.79 -56.85 4.17
C LEU A 461 -5.11 -57.46 4.67
N GLU A 462 -6.25 -57.00 4.17
CA GLU A 462 -7.57 -57.53 4.53
C GLU A 462 -7.85 -58.90 3.90
N GLU A 463 -7.39 -59.14 2.68
CA GLU A 463 -7.40 -60.48 2.06
C GLU A 463 -6.53 -61.47 2.86
N VAL A 464 -5.35 -61.03 3.31
CA VAL A 464 -4.47 -61.83 4.18
C VAL A 464 -5.10 -62.09 5.56
N ARG A 465 -5.88 -61.15 6.12
CA ARG A 465 -6.66 -61.39 7.35
C ARG A 465 -7.70 -62.48 7.14
N LYS A 466 -8.49 -62.41 6.06
CA LYS A 466 -9.52 -63.42 5.74
C LYS A 466 -8.92 -64.80 5.54
N GLN A 467 -7.82 -64.92 4.78
CA GLN A 467 -7.10 -66.19 4.64
C GLN A 467 -6.60 -66.72 5.99
N ARG A 468 -6.06 -65.84 6.86
CA ARG A 468 -5.64 -66.22 8.22
C ARG A 468 -6.82 -66.71 9.07
N GLU A 469 -7.99 -66.08 8.96
CA GLU A 469 -9.21 -66.47 9.68
C GLU A 469 -9.79 -67.79 9.16
N GLU A 470 -9.80 -68.01 7.84
CA GLU A 470 -10.14 -69.29 7.21
C GLU A 470 -9.21 -70.42 7.68
N PHE A 471 -7.89 -70.21 7.68
CA PHE A 471 -6.94 -71.19 8.21
C PHE A 471 -7.08 -71.39 9.73
N GLN A 472 -7.42 -70.35 10.49
CA GLN A 472 -7.67 -70.45 11.93
C GLN A 472 -8.95 -71.28 12.21
N GLN A 473 -9.99 -71.13 11.40
CA GLN A 473 -11.20 -71.94 11.49
C GLN A 473 -10.96 -73.39 11.05
N GLN A 474 -10.18 -73.62 10.00
CA GLN A 474 -9.76 -74.97 9.58
C GLN A 474 -8.95 -75.66 10.70
N ALA A 475 -8.02 -74.94 11.34
CA ALA A 475 -7.26 -75.45 12.48
C ALA A 475 -8.17 -75.80 13.66
N ALA A 476 -9.11 -74.92 14.03
CA ALA A 476 -10.08 -75.19 15.11
C ALA A 476 -10.96 -76.41 14.81
N ASN A 477 -11.43 -76.57 13.57
CA ASN A 477 -12.20 -77.74 13.15
C ASN A 477 -11.37 -79.04 13.24
N LEU A 478 -10.09 -78.99 12.84
CA LEU A 478 -9.18 -80.13 12.95
C LEU A 478 -8.85 -80.48 14.41
N THR A 479 -8.67 -79.48 15.28
CA THR A 479 -8.49 -79.70 16.73
C THR A 479 -9.71 -80.38 17.32
N ALA A 480 -10.93 -79.91 17.06
CA ALA A 480 -12.15 -80.56 17.56
C ALA A 480 -12.27 -82.02 17.10
N VAL A 481 -11.90 -82.32 15.84
CA VAL A 481 -11.88 -83.72 15.34
C VAL A 481 -10.79 -84.56 16.03
N VAL A 482 -9.64 -83.98 16.38
CA VAL A 482 -8.61 -84.67 17.20
C VAL A 482 -9.13 -84.92 18.60
N ASP A 483 -9.74 -83.94 19.26
CA ASP A 483 -10.32 -84.06 20.60
C ASP A 483 -11.39 -85.16 20.64
N GLU A 484 -12.28 -85.24 19.64
CA GLU A 484 -13.24 -86.35 19.47
C GLU A 484 -12.55 -87.72 19.36
N LYS A 485 -11.41 -87.81 18.64
CA LYS A 485 -10.70 -89.09 18.48
C LYS A 485 -9.91 -89.45 19.74
N GLU A 486 -9.37 -88.47 20.47
CA GLU A 486 -8.70 -88.70 21.74
C GLU A 486 -9.70 -89.13 22.82
N GLN A 487 -10.87 -88.48 22.92
CA GLN A 487 -11.99 -88.94 23.75
C GLN A 487 -12.40 -90.38 23.38
N SER A 488 -12.64 -90.67 22.10
CA SER A 488 -13.03 -92.02 21.66
C SER A 488 -11.89 -93.06 21.75
N LEU A 489 -10.63 -92.65 21.91
CA LEU A 489 -9.52 -93.54 22.26
C LEU A 489 -9.47 -93.78 23.77
N GLN A 490 -9.74 -92.77 24.59
CA GLN A 490 -9.80 -92.91 26.04
C GLN A 490 -10.98 -93.78 26.48
N GLU A 491 -12.18 -93.60 25.91
CA GLU A 491 -13.33 -94.50 26.09
C GLU A 491 -12.94 -95.97 25.80
N LYS A 492 -12.22 -96.20 24.71
CA LYS A 492 -11.76 -97.54 24.32
C LYS A 492 -10.66 -98.07 25.26
N ALA A 493 -9.77 -97.22 25.76
CA ALA A 493 -8.77 -97.60 26.75
C ALA A 493 -9.43 -97.99 28.09
N GLU A 494 -10.48 -97.28 28.52
CA GLU A 494 -11.26 -97.63 29.70
C GLU A 494 -12.01 -98.96 29.52
N VAL A 495 -12.61 -99.20 28.35
CA VAL A 495 -13.23 -100.51 28.01
C VAL A 495 -12.19 -101.63 27.95
N ILE A 496 -10.99 -101.39 27.40
CA ILE A 496 -9.90 -102.37 27.41
C ILE A 496 -9.47 -102.68 28.85
N LEU A 497 -9.28 -101.67 29.70
CA LEU A 497 -8.92 -101.84 31.10
C LEU A 497 -9.98 -102.63 31.89
N GLN A 498 -11.27 -102.42 31.60
CA GLN A 498 -12.36 -103.25 32.15
C GLN A 498 -12.23 -104.71 31.69
N LYS A 499 -11.91 -104.97 30.41
CA LYS A 499 -11.68 -106.33 29.90
C LYS A 499 -10.41 -106.99 30.45
N GLU A 500 -9.35 -106.23 30.71
CA GLU A 500 -8.17 -106.73 31.40
C GLU A 500 -8.50 -107.14 32.85
N GLN A 501 -9.35 -106.37 33.55
CA GLN A 501 -9.84 -106.72 34.88
C GLN A 501 -10.74 -107.96 34.86
N GLU A 502 -11.66 -108.10 33.89
CA GLU A 502 -12.44 -109.32 33.69
C GLU A 502 -11.53 -110.54 33.47
N ILE A 503 -10.53 -110.42 32.58
CA ILE A 503 -9.54 -111.47 32.31
C ILE A 503 -8.73 -111.80 33.57
N PHE A 504 -8.38 -110.82 34.40
CA PHE A 504 -7.67 -111.06 35.67
C PHE A 504 -8.52 -111.85 36.67
N GLN A 505 -9.81 -111.52 36.82
CA GLN A 505 -10.71 -112.30 37.68
C GLN A 505 -10.94 -113.72 37.13
N LEU A 506 -11.07 -113.88 35.81
CA LEU A 506 -11.17 -115.20 35.17
C LEU A 506 -9.91 -116.04 35.36
N LYS A 507 -8.71 -115.45 35.24
CA LYS A 507 -7.43 -116.11 35.57
C LYS A 507 -7.40 -116.54 37.02
N LYS A 508 -7.70 -115.65 37.97
CA LYS A 508 -7.76 -115.98 39.41
C LYS A 508 -8.75 -117.13 39.70
N GLY A 509 -9.89 -117.16 39.00
CA GLY A 509 -10.84 -118.27 39.06
C GLY A 509 -10.27 -119.58 38.51
N HIS A 510 -9.57 -119.52 37.37
CA HIS A 510 -8.88 -120.66 36.77
C HIS A 510 -7.75 -121.20 37.66
N ASP A 511 -6.91 -120.33 38.23
CA ASP A 511 -5.84 -120.69 39.15
C ASP A 511 -6.40 -121.35 40.43
N SER A 512 -7.55 -120.85 40.92
CA SER A 512 -8.27 -121.45 42.05
C SER A 512 -8.83 -122.84 41.70
N ALA A 513 -9.35 -123.02 40.48
CA ALA A 513 -9.83 -124.31 39.99
C ALA A 513 -8.68 -125.30 39.71
N LEU A 514 -7.51 -124.82 39.26
CA LEU A 514 -6.28 -125.63 39.14
C LEU A 514 -5.78 -126.08 40.50
N LEU A 515 -5.81 -125.23 41.52
CA LEU A 515 -5.47 -125.61 42.90
C LEU A 515 -6.43 -126.68 43.44
N GLN A 516 -7.74 -126.53 43.22
CA GLN A 516 -8.73 -127.56 43.58
C GLN A 516 -8.52 -128.86 42.80
N MET A 517 -8.21 -128.78 41.51
CA MET A 517 -7.88 -129.95 40.68
C MET A 517 -6.63 -130.67 41.21
N HIS A 518 -5.56 -129.93 41.55
CA HIS A 518 -4.35 -130.52 42.12
C HIS A 518 -4.56 -131.11 43.52
N GLN A 519 -5.44 -130.51 44.34
CA GLN A 519 -5.85 -131.12 45.61
C GLN A 519 -6.55 -132.46 45.38
N LEU A 520 -7.60 -132.49 44.55
CA LEU A 520 -8.33 -133.73 44.18
C LEU A 520 -7.41 -134.76 43.51
N GLN A 521 -6.41 -134.32 42.74
CA GLN A 521 -5.41 -135.19 42.12
C GLN A 521 -4.46 -135.79 43.16
N SER A 522 -4.02 -135.01 44.16
CA SER A 522 -3.23 -135.53 45.29
C SER A 522 -4.03 -136.46 46.22
N GLU A 523 -5.34 -136.23 46.36
CA GLU A 523 -6.26 -137.15 47.05
C GLU A 523 -6.43 -138.46 46.29
N LEU A 524 -6.52 -138.41 44.95
CA LEU A 524 -6.53 -139.59 44.09
C LEU A 524 -5.20 -140.37 44.14
N GLU A 525 -4.06 -139.67 44.17
CA GLU A 525 -2.73 -140.29 44.33
C GLU A 525 -2.58 -140.95 45.71
N ALA A 526 -3.05 -140.31 46.79
CA ALA A 526 -3.10 -140.90 48.12
C ALA A 526 -4.01 -142.15 48.21
N LEU A 527 -5.14 -142.15 47.50
CA LEU A 527 -6.03 -143.31 47.37
C LEU A 527 -5.45 -144.41 46.46
N GLN A 528 -4.45 -144.09 45.62
CA GLN A 528 -3.70 -145.07 44.84
C GLN A 528 -2.55 -145.68 45.65
N SER A 529 -1.82 -144.92 46.46
CA SER A 529 -0.81 -145.49 47.37
C SER A 529 -1.45 -146.41 48.41
N LEU A 530 -2.58 -146.03 48.99
CA LEU A 530 -3.40 -146.89 49.87
C LEU A 530 -3.90 -148.18 49.20
N ARG A 531 -3.87 -148.28 47.86
CA ARG A 531 -4.22 -149.51 47.11
C ARG A 531 -3.00 -150.40 46.82
N VAL A 532 -1.78 -149.89 46.99
CA VAL A 532 -0.53 -150.62 46.75
C VAL A 532 0.05 -151.20 48.05
N GLU A 533 -0.21 -150.58 49.21
CA GLU A 533 0.31 -151.08 50.50
C GLU A 533 -0.44 -152.30 51.07
N GLU A 534 -1.54 -152.76 50.46
CA GLU A 534 -2.21 -154.03 50.87
C GLU A 534 -1.57 -155.30 50.26
N SER A 535 -0.50 -155.20 49.45
CA SER A 535 0.18 -156.37 48.88
C SER A 535 1.68 -156.46 49.19
N GLU A 536 2.00 -157.37 50.11
CA GLU A 536 3.28 -158.05 50.35
C GLU A 536 4.46 -157.23 50.94
N ALA A 537 4.95 -157.69 52.10
CA ALA A 537 6.12 -157.14 52.79
C ALA A 537 7.27 -158.17 52.85
N ALA A 538 8.46 -157.81 52.32
CA ALA A 538 9.73 -158.49 52.63
C ALA A 538 10.98 -157.66 52.22
N ALA A 539 11.86 -157.38 53.18
CA ALA A 539 13.21 -156.78 53.04
C ALA A 539 13.30 -155.36 52.40
N GLY A 540 14.30 -154.52 52.71
CA GLY A 540 15.39 -154.61 53.70
C GLY A 540 16.70 -153.99 53.18
N PHE A 541 17.45 -153.28 54.05
CA PHE A 541 18.77 -152.63 53.77
C PHE A 541 18.72 -151.44 52.76
N ASP A 542 19.60 -150.42 52.77
CA ASP A 542 20.38 -149.78 53.86
C ASP A 542 20.94 -148.39 53.44
N VAL A 543 21.17 -147.49 54.41
CA VAL A 543 22.35 -146.60 54.55
C VAL A 543 22.84 -145.64 53.40
N LEU A 544 22.69 -144.32 53.67
CA LEU A 544 23.50 -143.15 53.22
C LEU A 544 23.47 -142.77 51.70
N ARG A 545 23.61 -141.50 51.25
CA ARG A 545 24.51 -140.40 51.71
C ARG A 545 24.17 -139.01 51.09
N LEU A 546 24.12 -137.95 51.93
CA LEU A 546 24.23 -136.49 51.61
C LEU A 546 23.10 -135.82 50.75
N ALA A 547 22.76 -134.53 50.88
CA ALA A 547 23.37 -133.44 51.66
C ALA A 547 22.37 -132.39 52.24
N VAL A 548 22.67 -131.91 53.47
CA VAL A 548 22.48 -130.56 54.08
C VAL A 548 21.12 -129.79 53.97
N PRO A 549 20.52 -129.34 55.10
CA PRO A 549 19.29 -128.53 55.16
C PRO A 549 19.53 -127.03 55.55
N GLU A 550 18.49 -126.40 56.14
CA GLU A 550 18.34 -125.01 56.68
C GLU A 550 17.71 -123.99 55.70
N GLN A 551 16.53 -123.40 56.00
CA GLN A 551 16.15 -122.42 57.05
C GLN A 551 16.80 -121.03 56.86
N GLY A 552 16.02 -119.93 56.93
CA GLY A 552 16.61 -118.58 56.85
C GLY A 552 15.70 -117.39 56.47
N LEU A 553 14.76 -117.05 57.35
CA LEU A 553 14.07 -115.75 57.53
C LEU A 553 14.76 -114.47 56.96
N THR A 554 14.00 -113.52 56.37
CA THR A 554 13.59 -112.21 57.01
C THR A 554 13.16 -111.08 56.02
N ARG A 555 12.14 -110.29 56.45
CA ARG A 555 11.93 -108.82 56.23
C ARG A 555 11.67 -108.28 54.79
N SER A 556 11.04 -107.10 54.57
CA SER A 556 10.43 -106.09 55.49
C SER A 556 9.33 -105.18 54.87
N VAL A 557 8.24 -105.01 55.64
CA VAL A 557 7.48 -103.79 56.06
C VAL A 557 8.12 -102.40 55.73
N PRO A 558 7.39 -101.25 55.63
CA PRO A 558 6.06 -100.90 55.05
C PRO A 558 6.07 -99.65 54.12
N GLN A 559 4.89 -99.14 53.71
CA GLN A 559 4.65 -97.73 53.33
C GLN A 559 3.36 -97.21 54.00
N PRO A 560 3.29 -95.95 54.50
CA PRO A 560 2.09 -95.40 55.13
C PRO A 560 1.15 -94.68 54.13
N HIS A 561 -0.16 -94.67 54.43
CA HIS A 561 -1.17 -93.92 53.67
C HIS A 561 -1.45 -92.53 54.26
N ALA A 562 -1.85 -91.59 53.40
CA ALA A 562 -2.24 -90.24 53.78
C ALA A 562 -3.65 -90.19 54.40
N ALA A 563 -3.89 -89.19 55.24
CA ALA A 563 -5.19 -88.87 55.79
C ALA A 563 -5.77 -87.60 55.15
N SER A 564 -7.02 -87.69 54.68
CA SER A 564 -7.81 -86.54 54.23
C SER A 564 -9.18 -86.57 54.89
N ARG A 565 -9.50 -85.54 55.67
CA ARG A 565 -10.87 -85.20 56.10
C ARG A 565 -11.01 -83.69 56.14
N ALA A 566 -12.02 -83.18 55.45
CA ALA A 566 -12.42 -81.78 55.57
C ALA A 566 -13.37 -81.60 56.76
N THR A 567 -13.35 -80.42 57.39
CA THR A 567 -14.56 -79.69 57.83
C THR A 567 -14.23 -78.28 58.32
N GLN A 568 -15.08 -77.32 57.92
CA GLN A 568 -15.56 -76.16 58.69
C GLN A 568 -14.62 -74.96 58.99
N ASP A 569 -15.08 -73.78 58.56
CA ASP A 569 -14.84 -72.50 59.24
C ASP A 569 -15.41 -72.52 60.67
N PRO A 570 -14.95 -71.61 61.57
CA PRO A 570 -15.84 -70.46 61.80
C PRO A 570 -15.16 -69.10 62.02
N THR A 571 -15.99 -68.10 61.74
CA THR A 571 -15.87 -66.64 61.86
C THR A 571 -15.35 -66.08 63.19
N TYR A 572 -14.57 -64.98 63.12
CA TYR A 572 -14.72 -63.68 63.85
C TYR A 572 -13.46 -63.04 64.50
N GLN A 573 -13.42 -61.71 64.30
CA GLN A 573 -12.88 -60.62 65.14
C GLN A 573 -11.38 -60.24 65.10
N LEU A 574 -11.19 -58.92 65.17
CA LEU A 574 -9.93 -58.17 65.29
C LEU A 574 -9.42 -58.22 66.74
N PRO A 575 -8.13 -57.93 66.96
CA PRO A 575 -7.83 -56.65 67.61
C PRO A 575 -6.76 -55.82 66.88
N ALA A 576 -6.43 -54.65 67.43
CA ALA A 576 -5.54 -53.65 66.84
C ALA A 576 -4.19 -53.53 67.59
N ALA A 577 -3.42 -52.50 67.23
CA ALA A 577 -2.29 -51.88 67.95
C ALA A 577 -0.84 -52.36 67.63
N GLU A 578 -0.16 -51.45 66.90
CA GLU A 578 1.13 -50.80 67.27
C GLU A 578 2.50 -51.31 66.79
N GLY A 579 3.29 -50.30 66.36
CA GLY A 579 4.75 -50.33 66.12
C GLY A 579 5.18 -50.79 64.73
N ILE A 580 6.15 -50.18 64.03
CA ILE A 580 6.91 -48.90 64.11
C ILE A 580 7.59 -48.72 62.72
N PRO A 581 8.30 -47.61 62.34
CA PRO A 581 8.48 -46.28 62.93
C PRO A 581 8.22 -45.11 61.93
N ASN A 582 8.58 -43.89 62.34
CA ASN A 582 8.43 -42.63 61.57
C ASN A 582 9.27 -42.58 60.27
N GLY A 583 8.71 -41.89 59.26
CA GLY A 583 9.46 -41.30 58.15
C GLY A 583 9.23 -39.78 58.13
N GLU A 584 10.06 -39.02 58.87
CA GLU A 584 9.89 -37.59 59.09
C GLU A 584 10.41 -36.75 57.92
N VAL A 585 9.60 -36.60 56.86
CA VAL A 585 9.86 -35.64 55.78
C VAL A 585 9.45 -34.24 56.26
N GLY A 586 10.40 -33.31 56.23
CA GLY A 586 10.38 -32.14 57.12
C GLY A 586 9.27 -31.12 56.83
N ALA A 587 8.71 -30.54 57.91
CA ALA A 587 7.83 -29.37 57.84
C ALA A 587 8.48 -28.14 57.17
N VAL A 588 9.81 -28.14 57.01
CA VAL A 588 10.58 -27.14 56.25
C VAL A 588 10.17 -27.15 54.77
N ASP A 589 10.14 -28.31 54.11
CA ASP A 589 9.79 -28.40 52.68
C ASP A 589 8.35 -27.94 52.43
N LEU A 590 7.40 -28.32 53.30
CA LEU A 590 6.01 -27.90 53.17
C LEU A 590 5.85 -26.39 53.34
N GLY A 591 6.55 -25.79 54.32
CA GLY A 591 6.58 -24.34 54.53
C GLY A 591 7.28 -23.59 53.38
N GLN A 592 8.33 -24.17 52.79
CA GLN A 592 9.07 -23.59 51.68
C GLN A 592 8.23 -23.61 50.40
N LEU A 593 7.56 -24.72 50.09
CA LEU A 593 6.62 -24.82 48.97
C LEU A 593 5.39 -23.90 49.14
N GLN A 594 4.91 -23.74 50.38
CA GLN A 594 3.81 -22.82 50.70
C GLN A 594 4.24 -21.35 50.59
N LYS A 595 5.50 -21.02 50.86
CA LYS A 595 6.07 -19.70 50.63
C LYS A 595 6.29 -19.41 49.15
N GLU A 596 6.90 -20.33 48.39
CA GLU A 596 7.06 -20.20 46.94
C GLU A 596 5.70 -20.01 46.25
N LYS A 597 4.65 -20.69 46.72
CA LYS A 597 3.28 -20.43 46.27
C LYS A 597 2.85 -18.98 46.54
N GLN A 598 3.08 -18.42 47.72
CA GLN A 598 2.74 -17.02 48.02
C GLN A 598 3.54 -16.03 47.17
N ASP A 599 4.85 -16.26 47.01
CA ASP A 599 5.73 -15.42 46.19
C ASP A 599 5.28 -15.44 44.71
N LEU A 600 4.84 -16.60 44.19
CA LEU A 600 4.26 -16.74 42.85
C LEU A 600 2.87 -16.07 42.72
N GLU A 601 1.98 -16.24 43.70
CA GLU A 601 0.67 -15.55 43.73
C GLU A 601 0.86 -14.02 43.75
N GLN A 602 1.82 -13.52 44.53
CA GLN A 602 2.15 -12.11 44.63
C GLN A 602 2.75 -11.56 43.32
N GLN A 603 3.69 -12.29 42.71
CA GLN A 603 4.25 -11.94 41.40
C GLN A 603 3.17 -11.95 40.28
N LEU A 604 2.17 -12.83 40.37
CA LEU A 604 1.05 -12.91 39.43
C LEU A 604 0.08 -11.73 39.61
N VAL A 605 -0.11 -11.23 40.84
CA VAL A 605 -0.81 -9.96 41.12
C VAL A 605 -0.04 -8.76 40.56
N GLU A 606 1.29 -8.72 40.71
CA GLU A 606 2.13 -7.67 40.15
C GLU A 606 2.07 -7.63 38.62
N LYS A 607 2.21 -8.77 37.94
CA LYS A 607 2.06 -8.82 36.48
C LYS A 607 0.66 -8.41 36.01
N ASN A 608 -0.40 -8.75 36.75
CA ASN A 608 -1.75 -8.24 36.47
C ASN A 608 -1.85 -6.72 36.63
N LYS A 609 -1.14 -6.11 37.60
CA LYS A 609 -1.05 -4.66 37.76
C LYS A 609 -0.31 -4.01 36.58
N THR A 610 0.79 -4.61 36.11
CA THR A 610 1.51 -4.17 34.91
C THR A 610 0.66 -4.27 33.65
N ILE A 611 -0.07 -5.37 33.46
CA ILE A 611 -1.01 -5.55 32.33
C ILE A 611 -2.08 -4.45 32.34
N LYS A 612 -2.69 -4.14 33.49
CA LYS A 612 -3.65 -3.03 33.61
C LYS A 612 -3.03 -1.67 33.27
N GLN A 613 -1.77 -1.43 33.65
CA GLN A 613 -1.06 -0.20 33.27
C GLN A 613 -0.74 -0.14 31.76
N MET A 614 -0.40 -1.27 31.12
CA MET A 614 -0.24 -1.33 29.67
C MET A 614 -1.58 -1.16 28.94
N GLN A 615 -2.66 -1.74 29.43
CA GLN A 615 -4.02 -1.54 28.89
C GLN A 615 -4.49 -0.09 29.02
N GLN A 616 -4.18 0.57 30.14
CA GLN A 616 -4.44 2.01 30.31
C GLN A 616 -3.63 2.86 29.32
N ARG A 617 -2.33 2.60 29.17
CA ARG A 617 -1.47 3.27 28.17
C ARG A 617 -1.94 3.01 26.73
N MET A 618 -2.39 1.79 26.42
CA MET A 618 -2.99 1.44 25.13
C MET A 618 -4.30 2.22 24.89
N LEU A 619 -5.14 2.39 25.91
CA LEU A 619 -6.36 3.19 25.83
C LEU A 619 -6.07 4.68 25.66
N GLU A 620 -5.02 5.20 26.30
CA GLU A 620 -4.54 6.58 26.14
C GLU A 620 -3.93 6.81 24.75
N LEU A 621 -3.04 5.93 24.28
CA LEU A 621 -2.54 5.92 22.91
C LEU A 621 -3.67 5.83 21.89
N LYS A 622 -4.65 4.95 22.08
CA LYS A 622 -5.84 4.85 21.22
C LYS A 622 -6.66 6.14 21.23
N LYS A 623 -6.80 6.82 22.37
CA LYS A 623 -7.47 8.13 22.47
C LYS A 623 -6.67 9.26 21.80
N THR A 624 -5.33 9.20 21.80
CA THR A 624 -4.47 10.15 21.09
C THR A 624 -4.54 9.92 19.57
N LEU A 625 -4.34 8.68 19.12
CA LEU A 625 -4.55 8.28 17.72
C LEU A 625 -5.96 8.62 17.23
N GLN A 626 -7.00 8.41 18.04
CA GLN A 626 -8.38 8.76 17.67
C GLN A 626 -8.68 10.28 17.74
N LYS A 627 -7.78 11.09 18.29
CA LYS A 627 -7.79 12.56 18.16
C LYS A 627 -7.02 13.04 16.93
N GLU A 628 -5.92 12.39 16.58
CA GLU A 628 -5.10 12.71 15.42
C GLU A 628 -5.74 12.24 14.11
N LEU A 629 -6.29 11.03 14.07
CA LEU A 629 -7.07 10.46 12.96
C LEU A 629 -8.47 11.10 12.80
N LYS A 630 -8.74 12.23 13.45
CA LYS A 630 -10.09 12.79 13.58
C LYS A 630 -10.50 13.68 12.41
N ILE A 631 -10.40 13.10 11.20
CA ILE A 631 -11.28 13.48 10.07
C ILE A 631 -12.72 13.40 10.58
N ARG A 632 -13.54 14.42 10.28
CA ARG A 632 -14.92 14.49 10.77
C ARG A 632 -15.79 13.39 10.13
N PRO A 633 -16.52 12.59 10.93
CA PRO A 633 -17.73 11.94 10.48
C PRO A 633 -18.90 12.92 10.69
N ASP A 634 -19.09 13.87 9.77
CA ASP A 634 -20.31 14.68 9.74
C ASP A 634 -21.42 13.89 9.02
N SER A 635 -22.40 13.38 9.77
CA SER A 635 -23.79 13.33 9.31
C SER A 635 -24.79 13.29 10.47
N GLU A 636 -25.85 14.09 10.31
CA GLU A 636 -27.18 13.99 10.93
C GLU A 636 -27.41 14.35 12.43
N LEU A 637 -28.02 15.55 12.58
CA LEU A 637 -29.22 15.84 13.38
C LEU A 637 -29.15 15.76 14.93
N PHE A 638 -29.05 16.93 15.58
CA PHE A 638 -30.28 17.61 16.07
C PHE A 638 -30.05 19.11 16.38
N GLU A 639 -31.13 19.82 16.72
CA GLU A 639 -31.27 21.29 16.79
C GLU A 639 -30.70 21.97 18.07
N VAL A 640 -30.82 23.32 18.08
CA VAL A 640 -30.96 24.19 19.28
C VAL A 640 -29.69 24.58 20.07
N ARG A 641 -29.19 25.78 19.70
CA ARG A 641 -28.99 26.98 20.57
C ARG A 641 -27.64 27.21 21.30
N GLU A 642 -27.32 28.53 21.36
CA GLU A 642 -26.35 29.26 22.20
C GLU A 642 -24.82 29.06 22.05
N LYS A 643 -24.23 30.03 21.33
CA LYS A 643 -22.96 30.70 21.67
C LYS A 643 -23.09 31.39 23.05
N PRO A 644 -21.99 31.62 23.84
CA PRO A 644 -20.81 32.35 23.35
C PRO A 644 -19.44 32.02 23.96
N GLY A 645 -18.37 32.61 23.38
CA GLY A 645 -17.10 32.85 24.09
C GLY A 645 -15.89 32.10 23.52
N PRO A 646 -14.73 32.74 23.29
CA PRO A 646 -13.60 32.11 22.62
C PRO A 646 -12.29 32.06 23.44
N GLU A 647 -11.56 30.96 23.33
CA GLU A 647 -10.11 30.92 23.61
C GLU A 647 -9.37 30.18 22.48
N MET A 648 -8.22 30.74 22.09
CA MET A 648 -7.22 30.16 21.19
C MET A 648 -5.89 30.11 21.97
N PRO A 649 -5.03 29.11 21.70
CA PRO A 649 -3.67 29.53 21.35
C PRO A 649 -2.99 28.72 20.24
N ASN A 650 -2.25 29.46 19.42
CA ASN A 650 -1.05 29.11 18.65
C ASN A 650 -1.05 27.92 17.68
N MET A 651 -0.88 28.26 16.40
CA MET A 651 -0.25 27.42 15.39
C MET A 651 1.28 27.38 15.57
N ALA A 652 1.91 26.30 15.12
CA ALA A 652 3.25 26.33 14.54
C ALA A 652 3.17 25.59 13.19
N PRO A 653 3.75 26.11 12.10
CA PRO A 653 3.57 25.53 10.76
C PRO A 653 4.54 24.37 10.48
N SER A 654 4.00 23.25 10.01
CA SER A 654 4.77 22.18 9.35
C SER A 654 4.34 22.10 7.87
N VAL A 655 5.32 22.18 6.97
CA VAL A 655 5.11 22.26 5.51
C VAL A 655 4.69 20.90 4.94
N THR A 656 3.56 20.85 4.22
CA THR A 656 3.39 20.21 2.88
C THR A 656 1.97 20.41 2.35
N ASN A 657 1.86 20.68 1.03
CA ASN A 657 0.69 20.58 0.11
C ASN A 657 0.19 21.91 -0.47
N ASN A 658 0.41 22.08 -1.79
CA ASN A 658 -0.08 23.23 -2.57
C ASN A 658 -1.52 23.05 -3.11
N ALA A 659 -2.18 21.93 -2.82
CA ALA A 659 -3.56 21.65 -3.27
C ALA A 659 -4.62 22.38 -2.43
N ASP A 660 -4.47 22.41 -1.10
CA ASP A 660 -5.43 23.04 -0.17
C ASP A 660 -5.60 24.55 -0.40
N LEU A 661 -4.63 25.21 -1.05
CA LEU A 661 -4.68 26.64 -1.34
C LEU A 661 -5.74 27.02 -2.38
N THR A 662 -6.31 26.07 -3.12
CA THR A 662 -7.44 26.33 -4.04
C THR A 662 -8.76 26.22 -3.29
N ASP A 663 -8.97 25.11 -2.58
CA ASP A 663 -10.15 24.84 -1.75
C ASP A 663 -10.31 25.93 -0.66
N ALA A 664 -9.22 26.28 0.03
CA ALA A 664 -9.20 27.38 1.00
C ALA A 664 -9.44 28.77 0.38
N ARG A 665 -9.23 28.97 -0.93
CA ARG A 665 -9.61 30.22 -1.62
C ARG A 665 -11.07 30.21 -2.02
N GLU A 666 -11.61 29.08 -2.47
CA GLU A 666 -13.02 28.94 -2.85
C GLU A 666 -13.96 29.02 -1.64
N ILE A 667 -13.61 28.35 -0.54
CA ILE A 667 -14.25 28.51 0.79
C ILE A 667 -14.18 29.97 1.25
N ASN A 668 -13.04 30.65 1.04
CA ASN A 668 -12.92 32.07 1.36
C ASN A 668 -13.82 32.94 0.47
N PHE A 669 -14.04 32.64 -0.81
CA PHE A 669 -14.94 33.42 -1.67
C PHE A 669 -16.41 33.30 -1.25
N GLU A 670 -16.89 32.10 -0.92
CA GLU A 670 -18.27 31.94 -0.45
C GLU A 670 -18.47 32.55 0.95
N TYR A 671 -17.50 32.37 1.85
CA TYR A 671 -17.51 33.01 3.17
C TYR A 671 -17.41 34.55 3.07
N LEU A 672 -16.55 35.08 2.20
CA LEU A 672 -16.42 36.51 1.89
C LEU A 672 -17.74 37.08 1.36
N LYS A 673 -18.38 36.40 0.39
CA LYS A 673 -19.69 36.81 -0.14
C LYS A 673 -20.72 36.93 0.98
N HIS A 674 -20.78 35.95 1.89
CA HIS A 674 -21.69 36.00 3.05
C HIS A 674 -21.30 37.09 4.06
N VAL A 675 -20.01 37.25 4.39
CA VAL A 675 -19.52 38.25 5.36
C VAL A 675 -19.70 39.67 4.84
N VAL A 676 -19.41 39.95 3.56
CA VAL A 676 -19.64 41.27 2.93
C VAL A 676 -21.13 41.55 2.81
N LEU A 677 -21.95 40.59 2.36
CA LEU A 677 -23.40 40.78 2.30
C LEU A 677 -23.96 41.07 3.69
N LYS A 678 -23.48 40.37 4.74
CA LYS A 678 -23.89 40.63 6.11
C LYS A 678 -23.41 41.99 6.61
N PHE A 679 -22.15 42.36 6.39
CA PHE A 679 -21.59 43.68 6.73
C PHE A 679 -22.42 44.83 6.14
N MET A 680 -22.81 44.70 4.86
CA MET A 680 -23.63 45.69 4.15
C MET A 680 -25.12 45.70 4.56
N SER A 681 -25.62 44.64 5.21
CA SER A 681 -27.05 44.47 5.54
C SER A 681 -27.38 44.50 7.03
N CYS A 682 -26.37 44.49 7.90
CA CYS A 682 -26.56 44.55 9.35
C CYS A 682 -26.52 45.99 9.88
N ARG A 683 -26.87 46.17 11.16
CA ARG A 683 -26.83 47.48 11.82
C ARG A 683 -25.39 47.96 11.97
N GLU A 684 -25.15 49.27 12.01
CA GLU A 684 -23.81 49.85 12.12
C GLU A 684 -22.98 49.28 13.29
N SER A 685 -23.61 49.00 14.44
CA SER A 685 -22.96 48.39 15.60
C SER A 685 -22.64 46.91 15.43
N GLU A 686 -23.31 46.19 14.53
CA GLU A 686 -22.98 44.83 14.14
C GLU A 686 -21.88 44.81 13.05
N ALA A 687 -21.96 45.75 12.09
CA ALA A 687 -20.97 45.94 11.04
C ALA A 687 -19.59 46.27 11.63
N PHE A 688 -19.55 47.07 12.71
CA PHE A 688 -18.33 47.41 13.43
C PHE A 688 -17.56 46.18 13.94
N HIS A 689 -18.26 45.15 14.42
CA HIS A 689 -17.64 43.88 14.85
C HIS A 689 -17.15 43.02 13.66
N LEU A 690 -17.72 43.24 12.46
CA LEU A 690 -17.35 42.54 11.23
C LEU A 690 -16.18 43.21 10.48
N ILE A 691 -15.78 44.45 10.83
CA ILE A 691 -14.65 45.17 10.20
C ILE A 691 -13.41 44.29 10.06
N LYS A 692 -12.98 43.61 11.14
CA LYS A 692 -11.80 42.74 11.12
C LYS A 692 -11.94 41.53 10.21
N ALA A 693 -13.13 40.92 10.16
CA ALA A 693 -13.39 39.81 9.27
C ALA A 693 -13.37 40.25 7.80
N VAL A 694 -14.01 41.37 7.47
CA VAL A 694 -13.99 41.96 6.13
C VAL A 694 -12.56 42.33 5.72
N SER A 695 -11.80 42.96 6.60
CA SER A 695 -10.43 43.43 6.32
C SER A 695 -9.46 42.28 6.06
N VAL A 696 -9.56 41.18 6.82
CA VAL A 696 -8.76 39.96 6.58
C VAL A 696 -9.17 39.25 5.29
N LEU A 697 -10.47 39.18 4.97
CA LEU A 697 -10.96 38.47 3.77
C LEU A 697 -10.77 39.27 2.47
N LEU A 698 -10.69 40.60 2.54
CA LEU A 698 -10.42 41.49 1.40
C LEU A 698 -8.96 41.97 1.31
N ASN A 699 -8.10 41.59 2.27
CA ASN A 699 -6.71 42.05 2.41
C ASN A 699 -6.58 43.59 2.44
N PHE A 700 -7.45 44.25 3.20
CA PHE A 700 -7.38 45.70 3.40
C PHE A 700 -6.10 46.11 4.16
N SER A 701 -5.52 47.23 3.77
CA SER A 701 -4.49 47.92 4.53
C SER A 701 -5.00 48.40 5.90
N GLN A 702 -4.09 48.71 6.82
CA GLN A 702 -4.48 49.20 8.14
C GLN A 702 -5.17 50.58 8.05
N GLU A 703 -4.82 51.37 7.03
CA GLU A 703 -5.42 52.63 6.63
C GLU A 703 -6.86 52.44 6.15
N GLU A 704 -7.14 51.43 5.33
CA GLU A 704 -8.49 51.10 4.84
C GLU A 704 -9.39 50.53 5.95
N GLU A 705 -8.87 49.66 6.83
CA GLU A 705 -9.59 49.22 8.03
C GLU A 705 -10.00 50.44 8.89
N ASN A 706 -9.06 51.37 9.11
CA ASN A 706 -9.31 52.58 9.88
C ASN A 706 -10.32 53.52 9.21
N MET A 707 -10.28 53.71 7.88
CA MET A 707 -11.29 54.51 7.17
C MET A 707 -12.71 53.93 7.30
N LEU A 708 -12.86 52.61 7.24
CA LEU A 708 -14.15 51.93 7.48
C LEU A 708 -14.62 52.10 8.92
N LYS A 709 -13.69 52.00 9.88
CA LYS A 709 -13.94 52.19 11.31
C LYS A 709 -14.39 53.62 11.62
N GLU A 710 -13.67 54.64 11.15
CA GLU A 710 -14.05 56.06 11.27
C GLU A 710 -15.40 56.35 10.60
N THR A 711 -15.69 55.72 9.46
CA THR A 711 -16.98 55.91 8.75
C THR A 711 -18.15 55.31 9.53
N LEU A 712 -17.97 54.17 10.19
CA LEU A 712 -18.97 53.54 11.05
C LEU A 712 -19.14 54.27 12.39
N GLU A 713 -18.04 54.74 13.01
CA GLU A 713 -18.08 55.58 14.21
C GLU A 713 -18.78 56.92 13.94
N TYR A 714 -18.52 57.54 12.78
CA TYR A 714 -19.26 58.72 12.32
C TYR A 714 -20.76 58.44 12.19
N LYS A 715 -21.15 57.35 11.51
CA LYS A 715 -22.57 56.98 11.35
C LYS A 715 -23.29 56.72 12.68
N MET A 716 -22.59 56.22 13.70
CA MET A 716 -23.14 55.97 15.04
C MET A 716 -23.08 57.20 15.96
N SER A 717 -22.39 58.28 15.58
CA SER A 717 -22.20 59.47 16.40
C SER A 717 -23.08 60.64 15.95
N TRP A 718 -23.95 61.10 16.85
CA TRP A 718 -24.84 62.25 16.62
C TRP A 718 -24.08 63.58 16.39
N PHE A 719 -22.81 63.66 16.79
CA PHE A 719 -21.98 64.88 16.74
C PHE A 719 -20.67 64.70 15.96
N GLY A 720 -20.53 63.62 15.19
CA GLY A 720 -19.33 63.36 14.40
C GLY A 720 -19.14 64.34 13.24
N SER A 721 -17.89 64.59 12.86
CA SER A 721 -17.55 65.18 11.56
C SER A 721 -17.32 64.07 10.55
N LYS A 722 -17.79 64.21 9.31
CA LYS A 722 -17.60 63.19 8.27
C LYS A 722 -16.11 62.99 7.98
N PRO A 723 -15.55 61.76 8.03
CA PRO A 723 -14.12 61.53 7.79
C PRO A 723 -13.71 61.96 6.37
N ALA A 724 -12.50 62.49 6.25
CA ALA A 724 -11.97 63.06 5.02
C ALA A 724 -11.31 61.96 4.15
N PRO A 725 -11.68 61.81 2.86
CA PRO A 725 -11.21 60.70 2.02
C PRO A 725 -9.76 60.88 1.57
N LYS A 726 -8.80 60.46 2.41
CA LYS A 726 -7.38 60.38 2.05
C LYS A 726 -7.12 59.12 1.23
N GLY A 727 -7.11 59.25 -0.10
CA GLY A 727 -6.63 58.19 -1.00
C GLY A 727 -7.71 57.44 -1.82
N SER A 728 -8.97 57.89 -1.82
CA SER A 728 -9.99 57.26 -2.67
C SER A 728 -9.70 57.49 -4.16
N ILE A 729 -9.31 56.42 -4.87
CA ILE A 729 -9.43 56.35 -6.33
C ILE A 729 -10.93 56.47 -6.66
N ARG A 730 -11.27 57.46 -7.49
CA ARG A 730 -12.65 57.77 -7.87
C ARG A 730 -13.18 56.67 -8.81
N PRO A 731 -14.27 55.94 -8.46
CA PRO A 731 -14.90 55.02 -9.41
C PRO A 731 -15.44 55.82 -10.61
N SER A 732 -15.01 55.46 -11.82
CA SER A 732 -15.31 56.21 -13.05
C SER A 732 -16.73 55.94 -13.58
N ILE A 733 -17.74 56.23 -12.77
CA ILE A 733 -19.17 56.10 -13.12
C ILE A 733 -19.87 57.47 -12.99
N SER A 734 -19.37 58.46 -13.73
CA SER A 734 -20.07 59.74 -13.92
C SER A 734 -19.83 60.26 -15.33
N ASN A 735 -20.64 59.80 -16.30
CA ASN A 735 -20.56 60.24 -17.69
C ASN A 735 -20.95 61.73 -17.77
N PRO A 736 -20.05 62.66 -18.16
CA PRO A 736 -20.42 64.05 -18.35
C PRO A 736 -21.32 64.17 -19.58
N ARG A 737 -22.51 64.77 -19.43
CA ARG A 737 -23.35 65.11 -20.59
C ARG A 737 -22.61 66.16 -21.42
N ILE A 738 -22.15 65.78 -22.60
CA ILE A 738 -21.80 66.75 -23.64
C ILE A 738 -23.12 67.33 -24.16
N PRO A 739 -23.35 68.66 -24.08
CA PRO A 739 -24.46 69.28 -24.79
C PRO A 739 -24.14 69.28 -26.28
N TRP A 740 -25.04 68.75 -27.10
CA TRP A 740 -24.89 68.82 -28.55
C TRP A 740 -25.30 70.21 -29.05
N SER A 741 -24.52 70.74 -30.00
CA SER A 741 -24.92 71.76 -30.96
C SER A 741 -24.91 71.13 -32.34
#